data_AF-A0AA42HQY6-F1
#
_entry.id   AF-A0AA42HQY6-F1
#
_cell.length_a   1.000
_cell.length_b   1.000
_cell.length_c   1.000
_cell.angle_alpha   90.00
_cell.angle_beta   90.00
_cell.angle_gamma   90.00
#
_symmetry.space_group_name_H-M   'P 1'
#
loop_
_entity.id
_entity.type
_entity.pdbx_description
1 polymer ?
#
loop_
_entity_poly.entity_id
_entity_poly.type
_entity_poly.pdbx_seq_one_letter_code
_entity_poly.pdbx_strand_id
1 'polypeptide(L)'
;MGGLASLTADVTWQSGQVQATVPTLAVESVALGRAAAPEVAWTGLQLRNLRLDTARQQVLVEHVGLEAPRARVQRNAQGRWMYEQWLQPVAGAPAKGRETVTSPAGKPWQVLVQDMELAAGQVELTDASLGDMPLAIRLSDVQLRMQNLDSVKGTAQAKLSARMAERTVRGGWGKPGSLSYDGDVQLDPLMTKGRVQVNALPLQAFEPYMGPHLNVRLVRALASFDGTVQFAQRPRGSQLQLQGQGRVTDVHVQSLLGDAQAAHAVQGPHAAAALAAEDLLRWKQLRLQGLRVSLQPAQPPHIQVHSTELQDFFARVVVLPEGRLNLQNLMKTAQPEGVDTAGAAAPAPAEQAPAASAAPAAPSARIDMGPITLQGGVIKFSDFFIRPNYTADLTALQGSLDAFSSQPTAPGEAPALAKLTLDGIAQGTAQLHIDGLINPLAQPLSMDVRAQVQGLDLSPLTPYAIKHVGHGIEKGKFSMDVRYQVQPDGQLTAANQLVLNQLTFTDPVEGAPTSLPVRLAVALLADSHGVIDLNLPISGSLNDPQFRIAPVVFKIIGNIIRKAVTAPFSLLTGAFASDDDKSDIAFEPGRASLNAQAQSNLQQLAKAMNSKPQLKLTLVGQANGATEAEGWKRAQLEQLMNGPKAESDDEAPPERSDKQKLAALKQAYRNTVKDRPRNMLGLAKDLPAEEMQALILRDMVIPATAWPDLAAARAQNVRDYLLTQGVDPGRVFLGNAETKAANPATPSVLLNISVQ
;
A
#
# COMPACT_ATOMS: atom_id res chain seq x y z
N MET A 1 29.33 -1.49 -56.82
CA MET A 1 28.39 -0.44 -57.24
C MET A 1 27.95 -0.76 -58.66
N GLY A 2 26.66 -0.68 -58.96
CA GLY A 2 26.11 -0.75 -60.31
C GLY A 2 24.98 0.28 -60.43
N GLY A 3 24.81 0.88 -61.61
CA GLY A 3 23.79 1.89 -61.88
C GLY A 3 23.94 2.44 -63.31
N LEU A 4 22.85 2.93 -63.90
CA LEU A 4 22.84 3.60 -65.20
C LEU A 4 22.64 5.09 -64.98
N ALA A 5 23.48 5.94 -65.60
CA ALA A 5 23.35 7.39 -65.53
C ALA A 5 23.23 7.97 -66.94
N SER A 6 22.29 8.91 -67.12
CA SER A 6 22.13 9.67 -68.37
C SER A 6 22.11 11.17 -68.07
N LEU A 7 22.83 11.95 -68.88
CA LEU A 7 22.99 13.39 -68.73
C LEU A 7 22.89 14.07 -70.09
N THR A 8 22.11 15.15 -70.17
CA THR A 8 22.09 16.08 -71.30
C THR A 8 22.24 17.49 -70.75
N ALA A 9 23.19 18.27 -71.29
CA ALA A 9 23.54 19.58 -70.76
C ALA A 9 23.80 20.59 -71.89
N ASP A 10 23.19 21.76 -71.79
CA ASP A 10 23.48 22.93 -72.61
C ASP A 10 24.37 23.89 -71.82
N VAL A 11 25.49 24.31 -72.41
CA VAL A 11 26.47 25.17 -71.74
C VAL A 11 26.72 26.42 -72.57
N THR A 12 26.55 27.59 -71.97
CA THR A 12 26.88 28.89 -72.56
C THR A 12 27.99 29.55 -71.74
N TRP A 13 28.94 30.18 -72.44
CA TRP A 13 30.08 30.85 -71.83
C TRP A 13 30.22 32.26 -72.38
N GLN A 14 30.24 33.27 -71.50
CA GLN A 14 30.38 34.68 -71.90
C GLN A 14 31.20 35.44 -70.84
N SER A 15 32.25 36.14 -71.27
CA SER A 15 33.10 37.00 -70.42
C SER A 15 33.62 36.33 -69.13
N GLY A 16 34.01 35.06 -69.22
CA GLY A 16 34.52 34.31 -68.06
C GLY A 16 33.43 33.74 -67.14
N GLN A 17 32.15 33.90 -67.47
CA GLN A 17 31.02 33.35 -66.74
C GLN A 17 30.43 32.15 -67.50
N VAL A 18 30.11 31.09 -66.77
CA VAL A 18 29.46 29.88 -67.29
C VAL A 18 28.02 29.86 -66.81
N GLN A 19 27.09 29.68 -67.75
CA GLN A 19 25.73 29.26 -67.46
C GLN A 19 25.53 27.87 -68.06
N ALA A 20 25.03 26.93 -67.27
CA ALA A 20 24.71 25.59 -67.77
C ALA A 20 23.28 25.22 -67.39
N THR A 21 22.54 24.66 -68.34
CA THR A 21 21.21 24.10 -68.12
C THR A 21 21.24 22.60 -68.38
N VAL A 22 20.79 21.83 -67.40
CA VAL A 22 20.63 20.38 -67.49
C VAL A 22 19.12 20.10 -67.37
N PRO A 23 18.41 19.87 -68.49
CA PRO A 23 16.96 19.64 -68.47
C PRO A 23 16.59 18.43 -67.61
N THR A 24 17.35 17.34 -67.75
CA THR A 24 17.17 16.10 -66.98
C THR A 24 18.51 15.43 -66.71
N LEU A 25 18.70 14.97 -65.47
CA LEU A 25 19.73 14.03 -65.08
C LEU A 25 19.05 12.90 -64.31
N ALA A 26 19.25 11.66 -64.75
CA ALA A 26 18.65 10.49 -64.14
C ALA A 26 19.71 9.43 -63.81
N VAL A 27 19.60 8.85 -62.61
CA VAL A 27 20.44 7.73 -62.15
C VAL A 27 19.52 6.62 -61.65
N GLU A 28 19.59 5.44 -62.27
CA GLU A 28 18.70 4.32 -62.00
C GLU A 28 19.42 3.13 -61.36
N SER A 29 18.67 2.39 -60.55
CA SER A 29 19.04 1.10 -59.98
C SER A 29 20.40 1.10 -59.25
N VAL A 30 20.59 2.03 -58.31
CA VAL A 30 21.82 2.12 -57.54
C VAL A 30 21.74 1.25 -56.29
N ALA A 31 22.82 0.52 -56.03
CA ALA A 31 23.01 -0.26 -54.81
C ALA A 31 24.43 -0.08 -54.25
N LEU A 32 24.51 0.30 -52.99
CA LEU A 32 25.73 0.52 -52.20
C LEU A 32 25.76 -0.47 -51.03
N GLY A 33 26.95 -1.02 -50.73
CA GLY A 33 27.15 -2.03 -49.71
C GLY A 33 27.33 -3.45 -50.27
N ARG A 34 26.98 -4.47 -49.49
CA ARG A 34 27.21 -5.88 -49.84
C ARG A 34 26.25 -6.33 -50.95
N ALA A 35 26.76 -7.10 -51.92
CA ALA A 35 25.98 -7.51 -53.10
C ALA A 35 24.70 -8.30 -52.76
N ALA A 36 24.76 -9.20 -51.77
CA ALA A 36 23.62 -10.03 -51.37
C ALA A 36 22.55 -9.26 -50.56
N ALA A 37 22.93 -8.13 -49.97
CA ALA A 37 22.04 -7.28 -49.18
C ALA A 37 22.65 -5.88 -49.18
N PRO A 38 22.18 -4.96 -50.05
CA PRO A 38 22.70 -3.60 -50.07
C PRO A 38 22.35 -2.87 -48.76
N GLU A 39 23.24 -1.99 -48.33
CA GLU A 39 23.03 -1.13 -47.15
C GLU A 39 22.24 0.11 -47.53
N VAL A 40 22.47 0.63 -48.74
CA VAL A 40 21.68 1.72 -49.33
C VAL A 40 21.37 1.36 -50.78
N ALA A 41 20.12 1.52 -51.22
CA ALA A 41 19.73 1.34 -52.61
C ALA A 41 18.58 2.27 -52.99
N TRP A 42 18.37 2.54 -54.27
CA TRP A 42 17.19 3.25 -54.78
C TRP A 42 16.91 2.85 -56.24
N THR A 43 15.66 2.98 -56.69
CA THR A 43 15.27 2.61 -58.06
C THR A 43 15.55 3.72 -59.05
N GLY A 44 15.32 4.98 -58.65
CA GLY A 44 15.54 6.14 -59.50
C GLY A 44 15.88 7.39 -58.70
N LEU A 45 16.85 8.15 -59.18
CA LEU A 45 17.14 9.53 -58.78
C LEU A 45 16.98 10.41 -60.01
N GLN A 46 16.10 11.40 -59.95
CA GLN A 46 15.83 12.33 -61.04
C GLN A 46 16.08 13.77 -60.60
N LEU A 47 16.81 14.51 -61.43
CA LEU A 47 17.01 15.95 -61.32
C LEU A 47 16.41 16.59 -62.57
N ARG A 48 15.51 17.57 -62.39
CA ARG A 48 14.88 18.31 -63.49
C ARG A 48 15.24 19.79 -63.44
N ASN A 49 15.53 20.34 -64.63
CA ASN A 49 15.79 21.75 -64.87
C ASN A 49 16.86 22.34 -63.94
N LEU A 50 18.01 21.67 -63.85
CA LEU A 50 19.16 22.20 -63.12
C LEU A 50 19.78 23.36 -63.91
N ARG A 51 19.96 24.51 -63.26
CA ARG A 51 20.62 25.70 -63.82
C ARG A 51 21.79 26.10 -62.94
N LEU A 52 22.98 26.13 -63.53
CA LEU A 52 24.20 26.61 -62.90
C LEU A 52 24.47 28.03 -63.39
N ASP A 53 24.72 28.96 -62.46
CA ASP A 53 25.13 30.34 -62.74
C ASP A 53 26.38 30.67 -61.91
N THR A 54 27.54 30.70 -62.57
CA THR A 54 28.80 31.02 -61.89
C THR A 54 28.92 32.49 -61.49
N ALA A 55 28.20 33.40 -62.15
CA ALA A 55 28.22 34.83 -61.83
C ALA A 55 27.54 35.10 -60.48
N ARG A 56 26.41 34.41 -60.26
CA ARG A 56 25.65 34.47 -59.00
C ARG A 56 26.14 33.51 -57.93
N GLN A 57 27.03 32.57 -58.31
CA GLN A 57 27.41 31.41 -57.52
C GLN A 57 26.18 30.64 -57.04
N GLN A 58 25.26 30.37 -57.98
CA GLN A 58 23.98 29.73 -57.71
C GLN A 58 23.78 28.47 -58.54
N VAL A 59 23.20 27.46 -57.91
CA VAL A 59 22.62 26.28 -58.56
C VAL A 59 21.13 26.28 -58.25
N LEU A 60 20.29 26.32 -59.27
CA LEU A 60 18.84 26.17 -59.11
C LEU A 60 18.44 24.79 -59.65
N VAL A 61 17.64 24.05 -58.89
CA VAL A 61 17.05 22.77 -59.30
C VAL A 61 15.56 22.87 -59.10
N GLU A 62 14.78 22.61 -60.16
CA GLU A 62 13.32 22.68 -60.06
C GLU A 62 12.77 21.48 -59.28
N HIS A 63 13.23 20.28 -59.62
CA HIS A 63 12.75 19.07 -58.96
C HIS A 63 13.88 18.06 -58.73
N VAL A 64 13.92 17.51 -57.52
CA VAL A 64 14.76 16.38 -57.11
C VAL A 64 13.83 15.24 -56.69
N GLY A 65 13.76 14.16 -57.46
CA GLY A 65 12.96 12.98 -57.14
C GLY A 65 13.84 11.80 -56.75
N LEU A 66 13.54 11.14 -55.63
CA LEU A 66 14.19 9.91 -55.19
C LEU A 66 13.14 8.81 -54.96
N GLU A 67 13.17 7.78 -55.78
CA GLU A 67 12.18 6.70 -55.79
C GLU A 67 12.68 5.45 -55.08
N ALA A 68 11.80 4.91 -54.22
CA ALA A 68 11.98 3.69 -53.45
C ALA A 68 13.37 3.55 -52.79
N PRO A 69 13.90 4.59 -52.11
CA PRO A 69 15.17 4.45 -51.42
C PRO A 69 15.03 3.47 -50.26
N ARG A 70 16.00 2.59 -50.11
CA ARG A 70 16.11 1.61 -49.04
C ARG A 70 17.40 1.85 -48.29
N ALA A 71 17.32 1.97 -46.98
CA ALA A 71 18.48 2.08 -46.12
C ALA A 71 18.42 1.07 -44.97
N ARG A 72 19.52 0.38 -44.70
CA ARG A 72 19.70 -0.45 -43.50
C ARG A 72 20.71 0.23 -42.60
N VAL A 73 20.19 0.84 -41.53
CA VAL A 73 20.97 1.55 -40.53
C VAL A 73 21.23 0.61 -39.37
N GLN A 74 22.50 0.34 -39.08
CA GLN A 74 22.88 -0.61 -38.05
C GLN A 74 23.88 0.03 -37.10
N ARG A 75 23.61 -0.11 -35.80
CA ARG A 75 24.57 0.15 -34.73
C ARG A 75 24.96 -1.20 -34.12
N ASN A 76 26.24 -1.51 -34.15
CA ASN A 76 26.74 -2.81 -33.71
C ASN A 76 26.84 -2.90 -32.17
N ALA A 77 27.20 -4.08 -31.65
CA ALA A 77 27.35 -4.32 -30.22
C ALA A 77 28.40 -3.42 -29.54
N GLN A 78 29.38 -2.88 -30.30
CA GLN A 78 30.36 -1.92 -29.81
C GLN A 78 29.87 -0.46 -29.90
N GLY A 79 28.61 -0.24 -30.28
CA GLY A 79 28.02 1.10 -30.41
C GLY A 79 28.45 1.88 -31.65
N ARG A 80 29.17 1.26 -32.59
CA ARG A 80 29.61 1.88 -33.85
C ARG A 80 28.55 1.75 -34.93
N TRP A 81 28.40 2.80 -35.74
CA TRP A 81 27.46 2.80 -36.87
C TRP A 81 28.05 2.12 -38.10
N MET A 82 27.19 1.55 -38.95
CA MET A 82 27.61 0.86 -40.18
C MET A 82 28.43 1.76 -41.13
N TYR A 83 28.08 3.04 -41.23
CA TYR A 83 28.76 3.98 -42.13
C TYR A 83 30.18 4.34 -41.69
N GLU A 84 30.54 4.13 -40.42
CA GLU A 84 31.92 4.35 -39.95
C GLU A 84 32.92 3.43 -40.67
N GLN A 85 32.45 2.30 -41.20
CA GLN A 85 33.25 1.37 -42.01
C GLN A 85 33.51 1.90 -43.42
N TRP A 86 32.65 2.81 -43.92
CA TRP A 86 32.84 3.49 -45.20
C TRP A 86 33.89 4.58 -45.11
N LEU A 87 34.10 5.11 -43.90
CA LEU A 87 35.15 6.08 -43.58
C LEU A 87 36.49 5.37 -43.37
N GLN A 88 37.06 4.79 -44.43
CA GLN A 88 38.44 4.28 -44.33
C GLN A 88 39.41 5.46 -44.17
N PRO A 89 40.28 5.47 -43.13
CA PRO A 89 41.39 6.40 -43.11
C PRO A 89 42.29 6.09 -44.32
N VAL A 90 42.59 7.11 -45.13
CA VAL A 90 43.53 6.97 -46.25
C VAL A 90 44.90 6.62 -45.67
N ALA A 91 45.28 5.33 -45.75
CA ALA A 91 46.59 4.87 -45.30
C ALA A 91 47.69 5.53 -46.14
N GLY A 92 48.55 6.32 -45.49
CA GLY A 92 49.59 7.13 -46.13
C GLY A 92 49.33 8.63 -46.15
N ALA A 93 48.19 9.12 -45.64
CA ALA A 93 48.02 10.54 -45.36
C ALA A 93 48.98 10.94 -44.20
N PRO A 94 49.88 11.91 -44.39
CA PRO A 94 50.85 12.28 -43.37
C PRO A 94 50.14 12.73 -42.09
N ALA A 95 50.46 12.08 -40.97
CA ALA A 95 50.01 12.46 -39.64
C ALA A 95 50.78 13.70 -39.14
N LYS A 96 50.62 14.85 -39.81
CA LYS A 96 51.07 16.16 -39.33
C LYS A 96 50.22 17.25 -39.96
N GLY A 97 49.58 18.04 -39.10
CA GLY A 97 48.90 19.27 -39.48
C GLY A 97 47.41 19.09 -39.76
N ARG A 98 46.59 19.70 -38.92
CA ARG A 98 45.40 20.40 -39.39
C ARG A 98 45.89 21.44 -40.41
N GLU A 99 46.21 21.02 -41.63
CA GLU A 99 46.10 21.95 -42.74
C GLU A 99 44.60 22.17 -42.90
N THR A 100 44.12 23.18 -42.19
CA THR A 100 43.00 23.97 -42.69
C THR A 100 43.39 24.30 -44.12
N VAL A 101 42.84 23.58 -45.09
CA VAL A 101 42.65 24.13 -46.42
C VAL A 101 41.84 25.39 -46.16
N THR A 102 42.53 26.51 -45.99
CA THR A 102 41.93 27.84 -46.03
C THR A 102 41.44 27.97 -47.46
N SER A 103 40.24 27.44 -47.70
CA SER A 103 39.47 27.79 -48.87
C SER A 103 39.42 29.31 -48.88
N PRO A 104 39.76 29.97 -50.00
CA PRO A 104 39.69 31.42 -50.09
C PRO A 104 38.31 31.88 -49.60
N ALA A 105 38.27 32.94 -48.81
CA ALA A 105 37.05 33.53 -48.24
C ALA A 105 36.15 34.11 -49.36
N GLY A 106 35.55 33.23 -50.15
CA GLY A 106 34.53 33.55 -51.15
C GLY A 106 33.14 33.29 -50.59
N LYS A 107 32.13 33.96 -51.16
CA LYS A 107 30.73 33.68 -50.87
C LYS A 107 30.43 32.20 -51.20
N PRO A 108 29.76 31.44 -50.30
CA PRO A 108 29.43 30.05 -50.57
C PRO A 108 28.44 29.94 -51.73
N TRP A 109 28.57 28.87 -52.51
CA TRP A 109 27.60 28.54 -53.54
C TRP A 109 26.22 28.31 -52.92
N GLN A 110 25.19 28.94 -53.49
CA GLN A 110 23.81 28.77 -53.05
C GLN A 110 23.10 27.76 -53.95
N VAL A 111 22.62 26.68 -53.35
CA VAL A 111 21.79 25.67 -53.99
C VAL A 111 20.34 25.90 -53.59
N LEU A 112 19.49 26.16 -54.59
CA LEU A 112 18.06 26.36 -54.43
C LEU A 112 17.32 25.18 -55.06
N VAL A 113 16.59 24.42 -54.26
CA VAL A 113 15.73 23.32 -54.74
C VAL A 113 14.26 23.71 -54.51
N GLN A 114 13.48 23.84 -55.59
CA GLN A 114 12.08 24.24 -55.47
C GLN A 114 11.22 23.13 -54.88
N ASP A 115 11.42 21.89 -55.34
CA ASP A 115 10.67 20.72 -54.90
C ASP A 115 11.60 19.51 -54.81
N MET A 116 11.68 18.88 -53.65
CA MET A 116 12.37 17.62 -53.43
C MET A 116 11.35 16.60 -52.95
N GLU A 117 11.27 15.46 -53.62
CA GLU A 117 10.35 14.38 -53.30
C GLU A 117 11.12 13.08 -53.10
N LEU A 118 10.79 12.39 -52.02
CA LEU A 118 11.19 11.03 -51.74
C LEU A 118 9.91 10.21 -51.66
N ALA A 119 9.79 9.20 -52.52
CA ALA A 119 8.60 8.35 -52.61
C ALA A 119 8.93 6.89 -52.27
N ALA A 120 8.00 6.20 -51.61
CA ALA A 120 8.08 4.77 -51.29
C ALA A 120 9.35 4.34 -50.54
N GLY A 121 9.92 5.22 -49.70
CA GLY A 121 11.15 4.94 -48.97
C GLY A 121 10.98 3.88 -47.88
N GLN A 122 12.06 3.18 -47.58
CA GLN A 122 12.14 2.16 -46.54
C GLN A 122 13.43 2.31 -45.74
N VAL A 123 13.32 2.31 -44.42
CA VAL A 123 14.48 2.34 -43.52
C VAL A 123 14.33 1.24 -42.49
N GLU A 124 15.30 0.34 -42.41
CA GLU A 124 15.40 -0.63 -41.33
C GLU A 124 16.50 -0.16 -40.37
N LEU A 125 16.13 0.12 -39.12
CA LEU A 125 17.06 0.49 -38.07
C LEU A 125 17.22 -0.69 -37.11
N THR A 126 18.47 -1.09 -36.87
CA THR A 126 18.83 -2.07 -35.85
C THR A 126 19.87 -1.47 -34.90
N ASP A 127 19.61 -1.50 -33.60
CA ASP A 127 20.59 -1.12 -32.58
C ASP A 127 20.89 -2.33 -31.67
N ALA A 128 22.08 -2.90 -31.84
CA ALA A 128 22.57 -4.04 -31.06
C ALA A 128 23.49 -3.62 -29.90
N SER A 129 23.62 -2.33 -29.59
CA SER A 129 24.51 -1.85 -28.52
C SER A 129 24.01 -2.13 -27.10
N LEU A 130 22.80 -2.70 -26.95
CA LEU A 130 22.08 -2.83 -25.68
C LEU A 130 21.96 -4.28 -25.19
N GLY A 131 22.74 -5.20 -25.76
CA GLY A 131 22.78 -6.61 -25.36
C GLY A 131 21.88 -7.52 -26.20
N ASP A 132 21.29 -8.54 -25.55
CA ASP A 132 20.71 -9.71 -26.21
C ASP A 132 19.38 -9.47 -26.95
N MET A 133 18.67 -8.38 -26.64
CA MET A 133 17.51 -7.92 -27.41
C MET A 133 17.82 -6.60 -28.13
N PRO A 134 18.21 -6.64 -29.41
CA PRO A 134 18.45 -5.42 -30.17
C PRO A 134 17.14 -4.68 -30.46
N LEU A 135 17.19 -3.34 -30.52
CA LEU A 135 16.13 -2.56 -31.19
C LEU A 135 16.09 -3.02 -32.65
N ALA A 136 14.91 -3.31 -33.17
CA ALA A 136 14.70 -3.52 -34.60
C ALA A 136 13.37 -2.91 -35.05
N ILE A 137 13.46 -1.84 -35.82
CA ILE A 137 12.30 -1.12 -36.37
C ILE A 137 12.42 -0.97 -37.88
N ARG A 138 11.27 -0.96 -38.56
CA ARG A 138 11.16 -0.67 -39.99
C ARG A 138 10.23 0.49 -40.20
N LEU A 139 10.77 1.54 -40.82
CA LEU A 139 10.00 2.58 -41.46
C LEU A 139 9.71 2.14 -42.90
N SER A 140 8.46 2.19 -43.28
CA SER A 140 7.94 1.84 -44.60
C SER A 140 7.04 2.96 -45.10
N ASP A 141 6.81 3.00 -46.42
CA ASP A 141 6.05 4.06 -47.08
C ASP A 141 6.53 5.47 -46.67
N VAL A 142 7.86 5.64 -46.53
CA VAL A 142 8.44 6.93 -46.20
C VAL A 142 8.21 7.84 -47.40
N GLN A 143 7.44 8.89 -47.19
CA GLN A 143 7.18 9.95 -48.16
C GLN A 143 7.67 11.25 -47.55
N LEU A 144 8.67 11.87 -48.18
CA LEU A 144 9.18 13.18 -47.76
C LEU A 144 9.07 14.13 -48.93
N ARG A 145 8.39 15.26 -48.73
CA ARG A 145 8.36 16.36 -49.68
C ARG A 145 8.93 17.60 -49.02
N MET A 146 10.00 18.16 -49.59
CA MET A 146 10.60 19.40 -49.13
C MET A 146 10.48 20.46 -50.22
N GLN A 147 9.98 21.64 -49.88
CA GLN A 147 9.79 22.74 -50.82
C GLN A 147 10.65 23.94 -50.44
N ASN A 148 11.15 24.65 -51.45
CA ASN A 148 11.94 25.87 -51.32
C ASN A 148 13.19 25.70 -50.44
N LEU A 149 13.92 24.60 -50.62
CA LEU A 149 15.18 24.36 -49.91
C LEU A 149 16.24 25.35 -50.39
N ASP A 150 16.83 26.08 -49.45
CA ASP A 150 17.91 27.04 -49.69
C ASP A 150 19.15 26.62 -48.89
N SER A 151 20.24 26.23 -49.55
CA SER A 151 21.43 25.71 -48.87
C SER A 151 22.19 26.75 -48.06
N VAL A 152 21.99 28.05 -48.30
CA VAL A 152 22.65 29.13 -47.54
C VAL A 152 21.83 29.48 -46.30
N LYS A 153 20.49 29.52 -46.43
CA LYS A 153 19.61 29.75 -45.27
C LYS A 153 19.39 28.47 -44.45
N GLY A 154 19.59 27.32 -45.08
CA GLY A 154 19.28 26.00 -44.52
C GLY A 154 17.78 25.71 -44.40
N THR A 155 16.89 26.56 -44.90
CA THR A 155 15.43 26.49 -44.67
C THR A 155 14.70 25.70 -45.74
N ALA A 156 13.65 24.96 -45.36
CA ALA A 156 12.70 24.31 -46.26
C ALA A 156 11.34 24.08 -45.57
N GLN A 157 10.27 24.00 -46.35
CA GLN A 157 8.98 23.48 -45.88
C GLN A 157 8.96 21.98 -46.08
N ALA A 158 8.68 21.18 -45.04
CA ALA A 158 8.76 19.74 -45.10
C ALA A 158 7.44 19.08 -44.72
N LYS A 159 7.00 18.12 -45.54
CA LYS A 159 5.94 17.17 -45.23
C LYS A 159 6.52 15.76 -45.23
N LEU A 160 6.38 15.06 -44.12
CA LEU A 160 6.85 13.69 -43.94
C LEU A 160 5.68 12.82 -43.55
N SER A 161 5.55 11.64 -44.17
CA SER A 161 4.73 10.56 -43.64
C SER A 161 5.50 9.25 -43.69
N ALA A 162 5.28 8.40 -42.69
CA ALA A 162 5.93 7.10 -42.59
C ALA A 162 5.09 6.12 -41.78
N ARG A 163 5.30 4.83 -42.00
CA ARG A 163 4.74 3.74 -41.20
C ARG A 163 5.83 3.00 -40.45
N MET A 164 5.75 2.96 -39.12
CA MET A 164 6.73 2.30 -38.26
C MET A 164 6.19 0.97 -37.73
N ALA A 165 6.89 -0.13 -38.01
CA ALA A 165 6.64 -1.43 -37.41
C ALA A 165 7.85 -1.89 -36.61
N GLU A 166 7.60 -2.60 -35.51
CA GLU A 166 8.65 -3.28 -34.75
C GLU A 166 8.87 -4.70 -35.25
N ARG A 167 10.04 -5.25 -34.95
CA ARG A 167 10.29 -6.67 -35.14
C ARG A 167 9.71 -7.46 -33.99
N THR A 168 8.85 -8.43 -34.32
CA THR A 168 8.24 -9.35 -33.36
C THR A 168 9.21 -10.45 -32.95
N VAL A 169 8.98 -11.05 -31.79
CA VAL A 169 9.75 -12.21 -31.28
C VAL A 169 9.72 -13.40 -32.25
N ARG A 170 8.66 -13.53 -33.07
CA ARG A 170 8.53 -14.59 -34.10
C ARG A 170 9.34 -14.31 -35.38
N GLY A 171 10.12 -13.22 -35.42
CA GLY A 171 11.03 -12.90 -36.53
C GLY A 171 10.43 -12.08 -37.67
N GLY A 172 9.12 -11.76 -37.64
CA GLY A 172 8.43 -10.91 -38.63
C GLY A 172 8.16 -9.48 -38.12
N TRP A 173 7.55 -8.64 -38.97
CA TRP A 173 7.18 -7.26 -38.62
C TRP A 173 5.76 -7.17 -38.06
N GLY A 174 5.58 -6.41 -36.99
CA GLY A 174 4.28 -6.17 -36.36
C GLY A 174 3.36 -5.28 -37.20
N LYS A 175 2.16 -5.01 -36.68
CA LYS A 175 1.25 -4.02 -37.27
C LYS A 175 1.88 -2.62 -37.18
N PRO A 176 2.01 -1.87 -38.29
CA PRO A 176 2.65 -0.57 -38.25
C PRO A 176 1.76 0.51 -37.64
N GLY A 177 2.36 1.41 -36.85
CA GLY A 177 1.81 2.73 -36.54
C GLY A 177 2.14 3.74 -37.63
N SER A 178 1.44 4.88 -37.67
CA SER A 178 1.71 5.96 -38.63
C SER A 178 2.27 7.21 -37.95
N LEU A 179 3.20 7.86 -38.62
CA LEU A 179 3.78 9.14 -38.25
C LEU A 179 3.59 10.11 -39.43
N SER A 180 3.15 11.34 -39.14
CA SER A 180 3.19 12.44 -40.08
C SER A 180 3.74 13.71 -39.42
N TYR A 181 4.40 14.53 -40.23
CA TYR A 181 4.91 15.84 -39.87
C TYR A 181 4.64 16.81 -41.02
N ASP A 182 4.19 18.03 -40.70
CA ASP A 182 3.99 19.13 -41.64
C ASP A 182 4.47 20.43 -40.99
N GLY A 183 5.52 21.06 -41.55
CA GLY A 183 6.03 22.32 -41.03
C GLY A 183 7.38 22.76 -41.61
N ASP A 184 7.91 23.83 -41.04
CA ASP A 184 9.17 24.44 -41.46
C ASP A 184 10.37 23.77 -40.79
N VAL A 185 11.45 23.58 -41.54
CA VAL A 185 12.73 23.02 -41.06
C VAL A 185 13.87 23.94 -41.48
N GLN A 186 14.81 24.17 -40.57
CA GLN A 186 16.12 24.74 -40.83
C GLN A 186 17.17 23.69 -40.50
N LEU A 187 18.09 23.41 -41.42
CA LEU A 187 19.08 22.32 -41.27
C LEU A 187 20.34 22.75 -40.51
N ASP A 188 20.70 24.04 -40.57
CA ASP A 188 21.88 24.58 -39.88
C ASP A 188 21.63 26.00 -39.33
N PRO A 189 21.60 26.20 -38.00
CA PRO A 189 21.44 25.15 -36.98
C PRO A 189 20.10 24.42 -37.14
N LEU A 190 20.02 23.17 -36.67
CA LEU A 190 18.80 22.37 -36.76
C LEU A 190 17.64 23.02 -35.97
N MET A 191 16.62 23.50 -36.67
CA MET A 191 15.38 24.00 -36.09
C MET A 191 14.17 23.45 -36.84
N THR A 192 13.05 23.28 -36.15
CA THR A 192 11.80 22.86 -36.78
C THR A 192 10.60 23.40 -36.01
N LYS A 193 9.55 23.78 -36.74
CA LYS A 193 8.24 24.11 -36.19
C LYS A 193 7.17 23.51 -37.10
N GLY A 194 6.34 22.63 -36.54
CA GLY A 194 5.32 21.96 -37.34
C GLY A 194 4.28 21.22 -36.51
N ARG A 195 3.29 20.66 -37.21
CA ARG A 195 2.32 19.73 -36.65
C ARG A 195 2.87 18.31 -36.76
N VAL A 196 2.72 17.53 -35.70
CA VAL A 196 3.07 16.11 -35.64
C VAL A 196 1.81 15.32 -35.33
N GLN A 197 1.56 14.26 -36.10
CA GLN A 197 0.56 13.25 -35.77
C GLN A 197 1.21 11.88 -35.71
N VAL A 198 0.98 11.20 -34.60
CA VAL A 198 1.43 9.84 -34.33
C VAL A 198 0.19 9.03 -34.01
N ASN A 199 0.01 7.88 -34.66
CA ASN A 199 -1.10 6.98 -34.40
C ASN A 199 -0.57 5.56 -34.19
N ALA A 200 -0.89 4.99 -33.03
CA ALA A 200 -0.58 3.61 -32.66
C ALA A 200 0.90 3.21 -32.86
N LEU A 201 1.84 4.10 -32.53
CA LEU A 201 3.27 3.83 -32.55
C LEU A 201 3.62 2.75 -31.50
N PRO A 202 4.15 1.58 -31.89
CA PRO A 202 4.51 0.53 -30.94
C PRO A 202 5.73 0.93 -30.11
N LEU A 203 5.51 1.22 -28.83
CA LEU A 203 6.56 1.63 -27.89
C LEU A 203 7.39 0.45 -27.39
N GLN A 204 6.85 -0.78 -27.41
CA GLN A 204 7.57 -1.97 -27.00
C GLN A 204 8.83 -2.25 -27.85
N ALA A 205 8.90 -1.71 -29.08
CA ALA A 205 10.13 -1.66 -29.87
C ALA A 205 11.32 -1.02 -29.13
N PHE A 206 11.06 -0.04 -28.26
CA PHE A 206 12.08 0.72 -27.54
C PHE A 206 12.40 0.15 -26.14
N GLU A 207 11.84 -1.01 -25.78
CA GLU A 207 12.16 -1.74 -24.54
C GLU A 207 13.67 -1.87 -24.28
N PRO A 208 14.55 -2.14 -25.28
CA PRO A 208 15.99 -2.27 -25.03
C PRO A 208 16.64 -1.04 -24.37
N TYR A 209 16.11 0.17 -24.57
CA TYR A 209 16.65 1.39 -23.95
C TYR A 209 16.26 1.55 -22.48
N MET A 210 15.21 0.86 -22.03
CA MET A 210 14.74 0.89 -20.64
C MET A 210 15.20 -0.35 -19.85
N GLY A 211 15.53 -1.45 -20.52
CA GLY A 211 16.00 -2.70 -19.92
C GLY A 211 17.18 -2.57 -18.93
N PRO A 212 18.21 -1.73 -19.17
CA PRO A 212 19.30 -1.54 -18.21
C PRO A 212 18.87 -0.86 -16.90
N HIS A 213 17.77 -0.12 -16.90
CA HIS A 213 17.33 0.70 -15.76
C HIS A 213 16.17 0.09 -14.99
N LEU A 214 15.38 -0.78 -15.65
CA LEU A 214 14.16 -1.33 -15.08
C LEU A 214 14.16 -2.85 -15.11
N ASN A 215 13.58 -3.44 -14.07
CA ASN A 215 13.29 -4.86 -13.95
C ASN A 215 11.89 -5.20 -14.49
N VAL A 216 11.54 -4.65 -15.65
CA VAL A 216 10.23 -4.86 -16.29
C VAL A 216 10.38 -5.13 -17.77
N ARG A 217 9.42 -5.87 -18.31
CA ARG A 217 9.26 -6.10 -19.74
C ARG A 217 8.04 -5.34 -20.25
N LEU A 218 8.24 -4.53 -21.27
CA LEU A 218 7.14 -3.86 -21.97
C LEU A 218 6.63 -4.80 -23.07
N VAL A 219 5.59 -5.58 -22.77
CA VAL A 219 5.02 -6.54 -23.74
C VAL A 219 4.31 -5.81 -24.87
N ARG A 220 3.60 -4.73 -24.53
CA ARG A 220 2.85 -3.93 -25.49
C ARG A 220 2.59 -2.53 -24.93
N ALA A 221 2.66 -1.52 -25.80
CA ALA A 221 2.11 -0.19 -25.57
C ALA A 221 2.03 0.57 -26.90
N LEU A 222 0.86 1.13 -27.21
CA LEU A 222 0.67 1.90 -28.44
C LEU A 222 0.51 3.39 -28.14
N ALA A 223 1.47 4.20 -28.57
CA ALA A 223 1.43 5.65 -28.39
C ALA A 223 0.76 6.36 -29.57
N SER A 224 -0.06 7.34 -29.27
CA SER A 224 -0.62 8.30 -30.23
C SER A 224 -0.41 9.71 -29.70
N PHE A 225 -0.18 10.65 -30.61
CA PHE A 225 0.01 12.05 -30.30
C PHE A 225 -0.54 12.90 -31.45
N ASP A 226 -1.28 13.97 -31.14
CA ASP A 226 -1.64 14.99 -32.12
C ASP A 226 -1.33 16.35 -31.50
N GLY A 227 -0.44 17.11 -32.15
CA GLY A 227 -0.02 18.40 -31.62
C GLY A 227 1.00 19.11 -32.47
N THR A 228 1.59 20.15 -31.88
CA THR A 228 2.67 20.93 -32.48
C THR A 228 3.98 20.69 -31.75
N VAL A 229 5.07 20.74 -32.51
CA VAL A 229 6.44 20.65 -32.01
C VAL A 229 7.21 21.89 -32.46
N GLN A 230 8.04 22.41 -31.57
CA GLN A 230 9.06 23.41 -31.87
C GLN A 230 10.36 22.92 -31.28
N PHE A 231 11.35 22.67 -32.11
CA PHE A 231 12.66 22.23 -31.69
C PHE A 231 13.72 23.17 -32.24
N ALA A 232 14.74 23.47 -31.44
CA ALA A 232 15.91 24.21 -31.90
C ALA A 232 17.17 23.68 -31.20
N GLN A 233 18.15 23.27 -31.99
CA GLN A 233 19.49 22.97 -31.51
C GLN A 233 20.26 24.28 -31.33
N ARG A 234 20.61 24.63 -30.09
CA ARG A 234 21.45 25.81 -29.81
C ARG A 234 22.82 25.39 -29.28
N PRO A 235 23.84 26.26 -29.35
CA PRO A 235 25.17 25.97 -28.81
C PRO A 235 25.16 25.60 -27.31
N ARG A 236 24.21 26.16 -26.54
CA ARG A 236 24.07 25.91 -25.10
C ARG A 236 23.21 24.68 -24.76
N GLY A 237 22.67 23.97 -25.76
CA GLY A 237 21.78 22.83 -25.58
C GLY A 237 20.52 22.93 -26.42
N SER A 238 19.75 21.85 -26.46
CA SER A 238 18.52 21.77 -27.23
C SER A 238 17.36 22.46 -26.52
N GLN A 239 16.48 23.09 -27.30
CA GLN A 239 15.19 23.59 -26.84
C GLN A 239 14.08 22.78 -27.50
N LEU A 240 13.07 22.39 -26.72
CA LEU A 240 11.90 21.68 -27.19
C LEU A 240 10.65 22.28 -26.55
N GLN A 241 9.67 22.61 -27.37
CA GLN A 241 8.30 22.85 -26.95
C GLN A 241 7.39 21.89 -27.69
N LEU A 242 6.60 21.13 -26.96
CA LEU A 242 5.60 20.21 -27.49
C LEU A 242 4.26 20.56 -26.86
N GLN A 243 3.21 20.65 -27.68
CA GLN A 243 1.86 21.00 -27.22
C GLN A 243 0.81 20.19 -27.98
N GLY A 244 -0.09 19.51 -27.29
CA GLY A 244 -1.14 18.73 -27.94
C GLY A 244 -1.86 17.76 -27.03
N GLN A 245 -2.26 16.63 -27.59
CA GLN A 245 -2.93 15.54 -26.87
C GLN A 245 -2.19 14.22 -27.11
N GLY A 246 -1.97 13.49 -26.03
CA GLY A 246 -1.34 12.18 -26.04
C GLY A 246 -2.34 11.09 -25.67
N ARG A 247 -2.14 9.89 -26.20
CA ARG A 247 -2.89 8.70 -25.79
C ARG A 247 -1.97 7.49 -25.82
N VAL A 248 -2.02 6.65 -24.78
CA VAL A 248 -1.33 5.36 -24.76
C VAL A 248 -2.38 4.26 -24.55
N THR A 249 -2.47 3.32 -25.48
CA THR A 249 -3.45 2.22 -25.45
C THR A 249 -2.79 0.84 -25.39
N ASP A 250 -3.57 -0.15 -24.96
CA ASP A 250 -3.18 -1.57 -24.87
C ASP A 250 -1.86 -1.78 -24.11
N VAL A 251 -1.68 -1.10 -22.98
CA VAL A 251 -0.44 -1.23 -22.22
C VAL A 251 -0.44 -2.54 -21.44
N HIS A 252 0.67 -3.27 -21.57
CA HIS A 252 0.93 -4.48 -20.84
C HIS A 252 2.39 -4.54 -20.44
N VAL A 253 2.62 -4.51 -19.13
CA VAL A 253 3.94 -4.58 -18.51
C VAL A 253 4.00 -5.80 -17.61
N GLN A 254 5.09 -6.54 -17.70
CA GLN A 254 5.39 -7.67 -16.85
C GLN A 254 6.61 -7.37 -15.97
N SER A 255 6.62 -7.91 -14.75
CA SER A 255 7.83 -7.89 -13.91
C SER A 255 8.85 -8.89 -14.45
N LEU A 256 10.12 -8.49 -14.53
CA LEU A 256 11.24 -9.40 -14.79
C LEU A 256 11.81 -9.99 -13.50
N LEU A 257 11.52 -9.37 -12.36
CA LEU A 257 11.70 -9.98 -11.06
C LEU A 257 10.50 -10.87 -10.78
N GLY A 258 10.48 -12.02 -11.44
CA GLY A 258 9.82 -13.19 -10.90
C GLY A 258 10.80 -13.80 -9.91
N ASP A 259 10.69 -13.45 -8.63
CA ASP A 259 11.40 -14.21 -7.60
C ASP A 259 10.93 -15.66 -7.76
N ALA A 260 11.87 -16.58 -8.04
CA ALA A 260 11.55 -18.00 -8.14
C ALA A 260 10.74 -18.48 -6.92
N GLN A 261 10.97 -17.86 -5.75
CA GLN A 261 10.21 -18.10 -4.52
C GLN A 261 8.78 -17.55 -4.53
N ALA A 262 8.51 -16.38 -5.12
CA ALA A 262 7.15 -15.86 -5.30
C ALA A 262 6.38 -16.64 -6.38
N ALA A 263 7.06 -17.00 -7.48
CA ALA A 263 6.50 -17.85 -8.53
C ALA A 263 6.15 -19.26 -7.99
N HIS A 264 7.02 -19.86 -7.16
CA HIS A 264 6.72 -21.10 -6.44
C HIS A 264 5.57 -20.95 -5.43
N ALA A 265 5.39 -19.78 -4.81
CA ALA A 265 4.29 -19.52 -3.88
C ALA A 265 2.94 -19.29 -4.58
N VAL A 266 2.95 -18.78 -5.82
CA VAL A 266 1.74 -18.54 -6.64
C VAL A 266 1.32 -19.80 -7.42
N GLN A 267 2.27 -20.58 -7.93
CA GLN A 267 2.01 -21.69 -8.87
C GLN A 267 2.39 -23.08 -8.33
N GLY A 268 2.93 -23.17 -7.11
CA GLY A 268 3.33 -24.41 -6.46
C GLY A 268 4.72 -24.93 -6.89
N PRO A 269 5.16 -26.09 -6.36
CA PRO A 269 6.48 -26.67 -6.61
C PRO A 269 6.73 -27.15 -8.05
N HIS A 270 5.73 -27.07 -8.94
CA HIS A 270 5.84 -27.42 -10.36
C HIS A 270 5.94 -26.22 -11.31
N ALA A 271 6.09 -25.00 -10.79
CA ALA A 271 6.33 -23.82 -11.61
C ALA A 271 7.69 -23.96 -12.35
N ALA A 272 7.66 -24.17 -13.66
CA ALA A 272 8.87 -24.24 -14.47
C ALA A 272 9.61 -22.89 -14.38
N ALA A 273 10.89 -22.91 -14.01
CA ALA A 273 11.75 -21.74 -13.81
C ALA A 273 12.02 -20.90 -15.08
N ALA A 274 11.36 -21.19 -16.20
CA ALA A 274 11.44 -20.42 -17.44
C ALA A 274 10.05 -19.85 -17.75
N LEU A 275 9.89 -18.51 -17.68
CA LEU A 275 8.70 -17.67 -17.95
C LEU A 275 7.95 -17.07 -16.74
N ALA A 276 8.61 -16.86 -15.60
CA ALA A 276 8.05 -16.15 -14.43
C ALA A 276 7.81 -14.63 -14.63
N ALA A 277 7.46 -14.19 -15.83
CA ALA A 277 7.08 -12.81 -16.11
C ALA A 277 5.60 -12.61 -15.70
N GLU A 278 5.37 -12.19 -14.46
CA GLU A 278 4.02 -11.93 -13.97
C GLU A 278 3.48 -10.60 -14.50
N ASP A 279 2.18 -10.57 -14.81
CA ASP A 279 1.46 -9.33 -15.12
C ASP A 279 1.58 -8.35 -13.94
N LEU A 280 2.28 -7.25 -14.18
CA LEU A 280 2.51 -6.19 -13.20
C LEU A 280 1.46 -5.10 -13.34
N LEU A 281 1.29 -4.62 -14.58
CA LEU A 281 0.51 -3.42 -14.89
C LEU A 281 -0.11 -3.54 -16.27
N ARG A 282 -1.40 -3.24 -16.39
CA ARG A 282 -2.09 -3.13 -17.67
C ARG A 282 -3.05 -1.94 -17.64
N TRP A 283 -3.29 -1.35 -18.80
CA TRP A 283 -4.46 -0.49 -18.99
C TRP A 283 -4.86 -0.47 -20.44
N LYS A 284 -6.15 -0.29 -20.69
CA LYS A 284 -6.67 -0.17 -22.06
C LYS A 284 -6.37 1.19 -22.65
N GLN A 285 -6.53 2.26 -21.86
CA GLN A 285 -6.33 3.62 -22.34
C GLN A 285 -5.87 4.57 -21.23
N LEU A 286 -4.80 5.31 -21.51
CA LEU A 286 -4.38 6.52 -20.81
C LEU A 286 -4.49 7.69 -21.79
N ARG A 287 -5.33 8.68 -21.50
CA ARG A 287 -5.50 9.89 -22.32
C ARG A 287 -4.95 11.11 -21.57
N LEU A 288 -4.11 11.88 -22.25
CA LEU A 288 -3.45 13.08 -21.75
C LEU A 288 -3.88 14.27 -22.63
N GLN A 289 -4.79 15.10 -22.14
CA GLN A 289 -5.27 16.27 -22.90
C GLN A 289 -4.51 17.53 -22.48
N GLY A 290 -4.23 18.41 -23.44
CA GLY A 290 -3.48 19.64 -23.19
C GLY A 290 -2.06 19.39 -22.67
N LEU A 291 -1.42 18.31 -23.13
CA LEU A 291 -0.02 17.99 -22.84
C LEU A 291 0.85 19.13 -23.35
N ARG A 292 1.64 19.74 -22.46
CA ARG A 292 2.71 20.68 -22.80
C ARG A 292 4.02 20.20 -22.19
N VAL A 293 5.06 20.14 -23.00
CA VAL A 293 6.41 19.78 -22.56
C VAL A 293 7.35 20.89 -23.02
N SER A 294 8.06 21.51 -22.09
CA SER A 294 9.04 22.57 -22.35
C SER A 294 10.38 22.14 -21.77
N LEU A 295 11.37 21.97 -22.65
CA LEU A 295 12.77 21.79 -22.28
C LEU A 295 13.54 23.01 -22.75
N GLN A 296 14.26 23.63 -21.83
CA GLN A 296 15.18 24.72 -22.11
C GLN A 296 16.53 24.44 -21.45
N PRO A 297 17.66 24.80 -22.10
CA PRO A 297 18.97 24.68 -21.49
C PRO A 297 19.04 25.41 -20.14
N ALA A 298 19.67 24.76 -19.15
CA ALA A 298 19.86 25.29 -17.80
C ALA A 298 18.56 25.66 -17.04
N GLN A 299 17.39 25.15 -17.45
CA GLN A 299 16.14 25.24 -16.69
C GLN A 299 15.60 23.83 -16.41
N PRO A 300 14.88 23.63 -15.29
CA PRO A 300 14.19 22.37 -15.04
C PRO A 300 13.21 22.08 -16.19
N PRO A 301 13.15 20.83 -16.69
CA PRO A 301 12.10 20.42 -17.61
C PRO A 301 10.73 20.71 -17.01
N HIS A 302 9.81 21.23 -17.83
CA HIS A 302 8.46 21.54 -17.42
C HIS A 302 7.44 20.71 -18.18
N ILE A 303 6.68 19.89 -17.48
CA ILE A 303 5.64 19.02 -18.02
C ILE A 303 4.31 19.47 -17.44
N GLN A 304 3.34 19.74 -18.31
CA GLN A 304 1.98 20.07 -17.93
C GLN A 304 0.99 19.16 -18.65
N VAL A 305 -0.03 18.69 -17.94
CA VAL A 305 -1.16 17.99 -18.53
C VAL A 305 -2.43 18.67 -18.02
N HIS A 306 -3.35 19.06 -18.91
CA HIS A 306 -4.57 19.74 -18.49
C HIS A 306 -5.61 18.79 -17.87
N SER A 307 -5.74 17.58 -18.41
CA SER A 307 -6.60 16.54 -17.82
C SER A 307 -6.08 15.15 -18.18
N THR A 308 -6.21 14.21 -17.25
CA THR A 308 -5.78 12.81 -17.42
C THR A 308 -6.96 11.86 -17.22
N GLU A 309 -7.02 10.81 -18.03
CA GLU A 309 -8.05 9.78 -17.93
C GLU A 309 -7.40 8.40 -18.10
N LEU A 310 -7.61 7.53 -17.11
CA LEU A 310 -7.11 6.16 -17.10
C LEU A 310 -8.29 5.18 -17.02
N GLN A 311 -8.40 4.32 -18.03
CA GLN A 311 -9.49 3.37 -18.18
C GLN A 311 -9.01 1.92 -18.19
N ASP A 312 -9.81 1.05 -17.58
CA ASP A 312 -9.66 -0.40 -17.53
C ASP A 312 -8.24 -0.80 -17.10
N PHE A 313 -7.80 -0.28 -15.96
CA PHE A 313 -6.45 -0.51 -15.44
C PHE A 313 -6.39 -1.73 -14.52
N PHE A 314 -5.25 -2.39 -14.55
CA PHE A 314 -4.91 -3.51 -13.70
C PHE A 314 -3.55 -3.27 -13.06
N ALA A 315 -3.43 -3.50 -11.76
CA ALA A 315 -2.14 -3.52 -11.08
C ALA A 315 -2.03 -4.74 -10.15
N ARG A 316 -0.81 -5.27 -10.04
CA ARG A 316 -0.47 -6.33 -9.10
C ARG A 316 0.45 -5.78 -8.01
N VAL A 317 -0.01 -5.84 -6.77
CA VAL A 317 0.71 -5.43 -5.58
C VAL A 317 1.01 -6.66 -4.75
N VAL A 318 2.28 -6.90 -4.48
CA VAL A 318 2.73 -8.08 -3.73
C VAL A 318 3.60 -7.64 -2.57
N VAL A 319 3.25 -8.09 -1.37
CA VAL A 319 4.15 -8.06 -0.20
C VAL A 319 4.96 -9.36 -0.23
N LEU A 320 6.27 -9.21 -0.43
CA LEU A 320 7.23 -10.31 -0.49
C LEU A 320 7.46 -10.93 0.90
N PRO A 321 8.01 -12.15 1.00
CA PRO A 321 8.30 -12.81 2.29
C PRO A 321 9.15 -11.98 3.26
N GLU A 322 9.93 -11.01 2.77
CA GLU A 322 10.75 -10.10 3.56
C GLU A 322 9.98 -8.86 4.06
N GLY A 323 8.68 -8.75 3.71
CA GLY A 323 7.81 -7.62 4.05
C GLY A 323 7.99 -6.39 3.15
N ARG A 324 8.73 -6.51 2.05
CA ARG A 324 8.90 -5.44 1.04
C ARG A 324 7.86 -5.55 -0.08
N LEU A 325 7.54 -4.45 -0.75
CA LEU A 325 6.65 -4.47 -1.91
C LEU A 325 7.43 -4.79 -3.19
N ASN A 326 6.83 -5.59 -4.09
CA ASN A 326 7.36 -5.85 -5.43
C ASN A 326 7.68 -4.57 -6.22
N LEU A 327 6.89 -3.51 -6.03
CA LEU A 327 7.07 -2.22 -6.71
C LEU A 327 8.40 -1.52 -6.37
N GLN A 328 9.02 -1.85 -5.25
CA GLN A 328 10.31 -1.27 -4.84
C GLN A 328 11.49 -1.85 -5.63
N ASN A 329 11.32 -3.01 -6.25
CA ASN A 329 12.40 -3.68 -6.97
C ASN A 329 12.34 -3.38 -8.49
N LEU A 330 11.39 -2.57 -8.95
CA LEU A 330 11.23 -2.25 -10.38
C LEU A 330 12.40 -1.49 -10.96
N MET A 331 13.11 -0.71 -10.15
CA MET A 331 14.35 -0.04 -10.55
C MET A 331 15.53 -0.98 -10.32
N LYS A 332 16.41 -1.09 -11.31
CA LYS A 332 17.70 -1.75 -11.13
C LYS A 332 18.60 -0.83 -10.31
N THR A 333 18.69 -1.10 -9.02
CA THR A 333 19.75 -0.51 -8.20
C THR A 333 21.06 -1.17 -8.61
N ALA A 334 22.08 -0.38 -8.94
CA ALA A 334 23.43 -0.89 -9.11
C ALA A 334 23.93 -1.37 -7.74
N GLN A 335 23.62 -2.62 -7.38
CA GLN A 335 24.34 -3.28 -6.29
C GLN A 335 25.74 -3.59 -6.81
N PRO A 336 26.81 -3.18 -6.11
CA PRO A 336 28.13 -3.71 -6.40
C PRO A 336 28.07 -5.23 -6.21
N GLU A 337 28.27 -5.96 -7.30
CA GLU A 337 28.39 -7.41 -7.26
C GLU A 337 29.60 -7.81 -6.39
N GLY A 338 29.36 -8.68 -5.41
CA GLY A 338 30.38 -9.52 -4.80
C GLY A 338 31.26 -8.86 -3.73
N VAL A 339 30.87 -9.02 -2.46
CA VAL A 339 31.83 -9.47 -1.45
C VAL A 339 31.12 -10.41 -0.49
N ASP A 340 31.51 -11.67 -0.57
CA ASP A 340 31.18 -12.71 0.39
C ASP A 340 31.48 -12.25 1.81
N THR A 341 30.61 -12.61 2.73
CA THR A 341 30.83 -12.50 4.17
C THR A 341 32.00 -13.38 4.60
N ALA A 342 33.13 -12.77 4.97
CA ALA A 342 34.06 -13.34 5.93
C ALA A 342 34.84 -12.22 6.64
N GLY A 343 34.72 -12.17 7.97
CA GLY A 343 35.70 -11.49 8.83
C GLY A 343 35.24 -10.17 9.44
N ALA A 344 35.04 -10.20 10.75
CA ALA A 344 34.86 -9.03 11.61
C ALA A 344 36.08 -8.08 11.57
N ALA A 345 35.82 -6.79 11.43
CA ALA A 345 36.54 -5.71 12.13
C ALA A 345 35.79 -4.39 11.91
N ALA A 346 35.53 -3.66 13.01
CA ALA A 346 35.01 -2.29 12.97
C ALA A 346 36.02 -1.37 12.25
N PRO A 347 35.58 -0.44 11.37
CA PRO A 347 36.48 0.59 10.88
C PRO A 347 36.62 1.69 11.93
N ALA A 348 37.86 1.94 12.36
CA ALA A 348 38.26 3.16 13.03
C ALA A 348 38.10 4.38 12.10
N PRO A 349 37.99 5.62 12.63
CA PRO A 349 37.75 6.81 11.83
C PRO A 349 39.01 7.19 11.05
N ALA A 350 38.96 7.09 9.72
CA ALA A 350 39.98 7.63 8.83
C ALA A 350 39.61 9.07 8.42
N GLU A 351 40.61 9.94 8.48
CA GLU A 351 40.58 11.36 8.14
C GLU A 351 39.97 11.64 6.76
N GLN A 352 39.23 12.75 6.72
CA GLN A 352 38.58 13.32 5.55
C GLN A 352 39.63 13.76 4.51
N ALA A 353 39.67 13.05 3.38
CA ALA A 353 40.20 13.60 2.14
C ALA A 353 39.19 14.63 1.57
N PRO A 354 39.65 15.73 0.93
CA PRO A 354 38.77 16.80 0.48
C PRO A 354 37.78 16.30 -0.59
N ALA A 355 36.50 16.56 -0.37
CA ALA A 355 35.44 16.32 -1.34
C ALA A 355 35.75 17.05 -2.65
N ALA A 356 36.07 16.28 -3.69
CA ALA A 356 35.95 16.75 -5.06
C ALA A 356 34.51 17.24 -5.27
N SER A 357 34.37 18.47 -5.77
CA SER A 357 33.09 19.15 -5.95
C SER A 357 32.07 18.22 -6.58
N ALA A 358 31.02 17.87 -5.84
CA ALA A 358 29.82 17.28 -6.39
C ALA A 358 29.34 18.20 -7.54
N ALA A 359 29.23 17.63 -8.74
CA ALA A 359 28.54 18.30 -9.83
C ALA A 359 27.15 18.75 -9.33
N PRO A 360 26.68 19.97 -9.67
CA PRO A 360 25.38 20.44 -9.19
C PRO A 360 24.31 19.43 -9.59
N ALA A 361 23.52 18.99 -8.61
CA ALA A 361 22.38 18.13 -8.84
C ALA A 361 21.52 18.74 -9.95
N ALA A 362 21.19 17.94 -10.97
CA ALA A 362 20.34 18.39 -12.07
C ALA A 362 19.04 18.98 -11.50
N PRO A 363 18.55 20.11 -12.05
CA PRO A 363 17.33 20.74 -11.54
C PRO A 363 16.15 19.76 -11.68
N SER A 364 15.41 19.55 -10.58
CA SER A 364 14.25 18.66 -10.54
C SER A 364 13.16 19.15 -11.50
N ALA A 365 12.56 18.24 -12.27
CA ALA A 365 11.52 18.60 -13.22
C ALA A 365 10.28 19.19 -12.52
N ARG A 366 9.72 20.25 -13.10
CA ARG A 366 8.41 20.79 -12.71
C ARG A 366 7.32 20.00 -13.44
N ILE A 367 6.36 19.48 -12.69
CA ILE A 367 5.26 18.67 -13.19
C ILE A 367 3.95 19.27 -12.68
N ASP A 368 3.07 19.68 -13.59
CA ASP A 368 1.71 20.11 -13.29
C ASP A 368 0.74 19.10 -13.94
N MET A 369 -0.10 18.45 -13.13
CA MET A 369 -1.08 17.46 -13.60
C MET A 369 -2.48 17.96 -13.27
N GLY A 370 -3.32 18.18 -14.27
CA GLY A 370 -4.73 18.55 -14.14
C GLY A 370 -5.65 17.34 -14.27
N PRO A 371 -6.89 17.44 -13.74
CA PRO A 371 -7.57 16.40 -12.99
C PRO A 371 -7.44 15.01 -13.60
N ILE A 372 -7.18 14.03 -12.75
CA ILE A 372 -7.09 12.62 -13.10
C ILE A 372 -8.43 11.96 -12.83
N THR A 373 -8.95 11.25 -13.82
CA THR A 373 -10.13 10.39 -13.70
C THR A 373 -9.72 8.93 -13.87
N LEU A 374 -10.23 8.08 -12.99
CA LEU A 374 -9.94 6.65 -12.94
C LEU A 374 -11.24 5.89 -13.17
N GLN A 375 -11.23 4.87 -14.04
CA GLN A 375 -12.41 4.06 -14.32
C GLN A 375 -12.05 2.59 -14.57
N GLY A 376 -12.84 1.68 -14.00
CA GLY A 376 -12.76 0.25 -14.32
C GLY A 376 -11.50 -0.43 -13.78
N GLY A 377 -10.97 0.04 -12.65
CA GLY A 377 -9.71 -0.47 -12.11
C GLY A 377 -9.84 -1.78 -11.34
N VAL A 378 -8.80 -2.60 -11.43
CA VAL A 378 -8.62 -3.84 -10.66
C VAL A 378 -7.22 -3.85 -10.05
N ILE A 379 -7.14 -4.07 -8.74
CA ILE A 379 -5.87 -4.28 -8.05
C ILE A 379 -5.90 -5.68 -7.44
N LYS A 380 -4.90 -6.50 -7.77
CA LYS A 380 -4.67 -7.78 -7.13
C LYS A 380 -3.59 -7.63 -6.08
N PHE A 381 -3.97 -7.88 -4.83
CA PHE A 381 -3.09 -7.86 -3.68
C PHE A 381 -2.72 -9.28 -3.27
N SER A 382 -1.46 -9.51 -2.93
CA SER A 382 -0.99 -10.78 -2.39
C SER A 382 0.05 -10.53 -1.31
N ASP A 383 -0.09 -11.17 -0.17
CA ASP A 383 0.83 -11.08 0.96
C ASP A 383 1.45 -12.44 1.24
N PHE A 384 2.75 -12.54 0.96
CA PHE A 384 3.59 -13.71 1.22
C PHE A 384 4.45 -13.57 2.49
N PHE A 385 4.39 -12.43 3.18
CA PHE A 385 4.99 -12.22 4.50
C PHE A 385 4.19 -12.93 5.61
N ILE A 386 2.89 -13.13 5.37
CA ILE A 386 2.00 -13.92 6.22
C ILE A 386 1.93 -15.37 5.70
N ARG A 387 1.92 -16.33 6.62
CA ARG A 387 1.74 -17.75 6.32
C ARG A 387 0.56 -18.30 7.14
N PRO A 388 -0.42 -19.00 6.54
CA PRO A 388 -0.58 -19.20 5.09
C PRO A 388 -0.77 -17.87 4.33
N ASN A 389 -0.58 -17.88 3.01
CA ASN A 389 -0.56 -16.65 2.22
C ASN A 389 -1.95 -16.00 2.19
N TYR A 390 -1.99 -14.68 2.14
CA TYR A 390 -3.23 -13.94 1.98
C TYR A 390 -3.31 -13.30 0.59
N THR A 391 -4.51 -13.30 0.00
CA THR A 391 -4.74 -12.64 -1.28
C THR A 391 -6.05 -11.85 -1.23
N ALA A 392 -6.08 -10.71 -1.90
CA ALA A 392 -7.27 -9.88 -1.99
C ALA A 392 -7.41 -9.24 -3.37
N ASP A 393 -8.65 -9.16 -3.83
CA ASP A 393 -8.99 -8.44 -5.04
C ASP A 393 -9.73 -7.15 -4.66
N LEU A 394 -9.29 -6.04 -5.25
CA LEU A 394 -9.97 -4.76 -5.21
C LEU A 394 -10.44 -4.45 -6.63
N THR A 395 -11.74 -4.29 -6.82
CA THR A 395 -12.40 -4.23 -8.12
C THR A 395 -13.29 -3.01 -8.24
N ALA A 396 -13.78 -2.73 -9.45
CA ALA A 396 -14.65 -1.60 -9.74
C ALA A 396 -14.07 -0.25 -9.27
N LEU A 397 -12.73 -0.12 -9.28
CA LEU A 397 -12.09 1.10 -8.84
C LEU A 397 -12.40 2.25 -9.80
N GLN A 398 -12.92 3.33 -9.23
CA GLN A 398 -13.29 4.53 -9.94
C GLN A 398 -13.13 5.74 -9.03
N GLY A 399 -12.82 6.90 -9.60
CA GLY A 399 -12.62 8.09 -8.80
C GLY A 399 -11.95 9.23 -9.54
N SER A 400 -11.59 10.27 -8.79
CA SER A 400 -10.91 11.43 -9.32
C SER A 400 -9.87 12.00 -8.34
N LEU A 401 -8.84 12.62 -8.91
CA LEU A 401 -7.88 13.45 -8.19
C LEU A 401 -7.80 14.80 -8.90
N ASP A 402 -8.03 15.89 -8.18
CA ASP A 402 -7.94 17.25 -8.73
C ASP A 402 -6.50 17.60 -9.15
N ALA A 403 -6.32 18.78 -9.74
CA ALA A 403 -5.01 19.20 -10.22
C ALA A 403 -3.97 19.32 -9.09
N PHE A 404 -2.76 18.81 -9.31
CA PHE A 404 -1.62 18.91 -8.39
C PHE A 404 -0.34 19.30 -9.13
N SER A 405 0.65 19.78 -8.37
CA SER A 405 1.94 20.23 -8.91
C SER A 405 3.11 19.77 -8.05
N SER A 406 4.26 19.53 -8.68
CA SER A 406 5.55 19.32 -8.01
C SER A 406 6.28 20.62 -7.64
N GLN A 407 5.67 21.79 -7.86
CA GLN A 407 6.26 23.05 -7.44
C GLN A 407 6.53 23.03 -5.92
N PRO A 408 7.78 23.27 -5.48
CA PRO A 408 8.07 23.43 -4.07
C PRO A 408 7.28 24.60 -3.51
N THR A 409 6.70 24.45 -2.32
CA THR A 409 6.19 25.60 -1.56
C THR A 409 7.33 26.38 -0.93
N ALA A 410 7.11 27.68 -0.71
CA ALA A 410 8.05 28.47 0.07
C ALA A 410 8.18 27.87 1.49
N PRO A 411 9.36 27.98 2.15
CA PRO A 411 9.51 27.49 3.51
C PRO A 411 8.44 28.08 4.45
N GLY A 412 7.63 27.21 5.06
CA GLY A 412 6.52 27.60 5.95
C GLY A 412 5.14 27.68 5.29
N GLU A 413 5.02 27.51 3.97
CA GLU A 413 3.73 27.42 3.28
C GLU A 413 3.30 25.96 3.06
N ALA A 414 2.01 25.69 3.29
CA ALA A 414 1.45 24.36 3.08
C ALA A 414 1.38 24.02 1.58
N PRO A 415 1.78 22.81 1.16
CA PRO A 415 1.67 22.37 -0.23
C PRO A 415 0.23 22.44 -0.73
N ALA A 416 0.05 22.83 -1.99
CA ALA A 416 -1.27 22.81 -2.63
C ALA A 416 -1.77 21.36 -2.69
N LEU A 417 -2.85 21.06 -1.96
CA LEU A 417 -3.46 19.73 -1.92
C LEU A 417 -4.55 19.61 -2.97
N ALA A 418 -4.63 18.44 -3.61
CA ALA A 418 -5.69 18.09 -4.55
C ALA A 418 -6.76 17.24 -3.87
N LYS A 419 -8.02 17.49 -4.19
CA LYS A 419 -9.13 16.65 -3.71
C LYS A 419 -9.07 15.28 -4.35
N LEU A 420 -9.13 14.25 -3.50
CA LEU A 420 -9.20 12.84 -3.88
C LEU A 420 -10.62 12.32 -3.60
N THR A 421 -11.15 11.53 -4.53
CA THR A 421 -12.28 10.62 -4.30
C THR A 421 -11.98 9.29 -4.98
N LEU A 422 -12.21 8.17 -4.29
CA LEU A 422 -12.01 6.83 -4.85
C LEU A 422 -13.01 5.86 -4.22
N ASP A 423 -13.75 5.18 -5.08
CA ASP A 423 -14.68 4.12 -4.71
C ASP A 423 -14.21 2.79 -5.27
N GLY A 424 -14.53 1.69 -4.59
CA GLY A 424 -14.24 0.35 -5.06
C GLY A 424 -14.91 -0.74 -4.22
N ILE A 425 -14.69 -1.99 -4.64
CA ILE A 425 -15.21 -3.18 -3.97
C ILE A 425 -14.05 -4.10 -3.62
N ALA A 426 -13.80 -4.30 -2.32
CA ALA A 426 -12.80 -5.22 -1.81
C ALA A 426 -13.41 -6.60 -1.52
N GLN A 427 -12.71 -7.67 -1.93
CA GLN A 427 -13.14 -9.07 -1.75
C GLN A 427 -14.56 -9.36 -2.27
N GLY A 428 -14.99 -8.64 -3.30
CA GLY A 428 -16.30 -8.81 -3.96
C GLY A 428 -17.52 -8.27 -3.19
N THR A 429 -17.41 -7.95 -1.90
CA THR A 429 -18.56 -7.55 -1.07
C THR A 429 -18.34 -6.28 -0.27
N ALA A 430 -17.11 -5.93 0.09
CA ALA A 430 -16.83 -4.81 0.98
C ALA A 430 -16.73 -3.49 0.21
N GLN A 431 -17.55 -2.51 0.59
CA GLN A 431 -17.51 -1.18 -0.03
C GLN A 431 -16.32 -0.40 0.50
N LEU A 432 -15.49 0.12 -0.41
CA LEU A 432 -14.39 1.04 -0.13
C LEU A 432 -14.78 2.43 -0.62
N HIS A 433 -14.67 3.42 0.27
CA HIS A 433 -14.76 4.84 -0.07
C HIS A 433 -13.55 5.56 0.49
N ILE A 434 -12.88 6.38 -0.31
CA ILE A 434 -11.74 7.21 0.10
C ILE A 434 -12.01 8.63 -0.38
N ASP A 435 -11.91 9.60 0.51
CA ASP A 435 -12.05 11.01 0.20
C ASP A 435 -11.05 11.85 0.98
N GLY A 436 -10.72 13.04 0.48
CA GLY A 436 -9.89 13.98 1.21
C GLY A 436 -8.98 14.81 0.32
N LEU A 437 -7.83 15.19 0.86
CA LEU A 437 -6.88 16.11 0.27
C LEU A 437 -5.48 15.47 0.27
N ILE A 438 -4.81 15.43 -0.88
CA ILE A 438 -3.45 14.89 -1.01
C ILE A 438 -2.69 15.59 -2.12
N ASN A 439 -1.38 15.75 -1.97
CA ASN A 439 -0.50 16.03 -3.10
C ASN A 439 0.57 14.93 -3.19
N PRO A 440 0.50 14.03 -4.20
CA PRO A 440 1.43 12.91 -4.32
C PRO A 440 2.84 13.32 -4.74
N LEU A 441 3.03 14.55 -5.24
CA LEU A 441 4.33 15.10 -5.66
C LEU A 441 4.92 16.09 -4.65
N ALA A 442 4.21 16.39 -3.56
CA ALA A 442 4.71 17.27 -2.51
C ALA A 442 5.88 16.61 -1.75
N GLN A 443 6.93 17.39 -1.51
CA GLN A 443 8.05 17.01 -0.67
C GLN A 443 8.26 18.11 0.37
N PRO A 444 8.00 17.87 1.66
CA PRO A 444 7.53 16.60 2.27
C PRO A 444 6.06 16.27 1.94
N LEU A 445 5.68 15.01 2.14
CA LEU A 445 4.30 14.53 1.93
C LEU A 445 3.34 15.25 2.88
N SER A 446 2.21 15.74 2.35
CA SER A 446 1.11 16.25 3.15
C SER A 446 -0.22 15.71 2.62
N MET A 447 -1.10 15.32 3.54
CA MET A 447 -2.41 14.74 3.22
C MET A 447 -3.38 14.87 4.40
N ASP A 448 -4.67 14.91 4.11
CA ASP A 448 -5.78 14.70 5.05
C ASP A 448 -6.80 13.81 4.33
N VAL A 449 -6.70 12.51 4.56
CA VAL A 449 -7.48 11.50 3.83
C VAL A 449 -8.32 10.71 4.81
N ARG A 450 -9.61 10.60 4.51
CA ARG A 450 -10.53 9.65 5.15
C ARG A 450 -10.68 8.44 4.25
N ALA A 451 -10.64 7.25 4.82
CA ALA A 451 -10.94 6.02 4.13
C ALA A 451 -11.91 5.19 4.97
N GLN A 452 -12.94 4.67 4.31
CA GLN A 452 -14.00 3.88 4.89
C GLN A 452 -14.07 2.55 4.17
N VAL A 453 -14.10 1.47 4.96
CA VAL A 453 -14.37 0.12 4.48
C VAL A 453 -15.58 -0.39 5.25
N GLN A 454 -16.58 -0.91 4.56
CA GLN A 454 -17.79 -1.43 5.21
C GLN A 454 -18.06 -2.89 4.81
N GLY A 455 -18.31 -3.72 5.81
CA GLY A 455 -18.84 -5.07 5.62
C GLY A 455 -17.85 -6.09 5.07
N LEU A 456 -16.54 -5.89 5.27
CA LEU A 456 -15.50 -6.85 4.90
C LEU A 456 -15.66 -8.15 5.69
N ASP A 457 -15.68 -9.28 5.00
CA ASP A 457 -15.67 -10.58 5.63
C ASP A 457 -14.33 -10.84 6.33
N LEU A 458 -14.39 -11.22 7.60
CA LEU A 458 -13.18 -11.48 8.40
C LEU A 458 -12.59 -12.88 8.19
N SER A 459 -13.39 -13.86 7.76
CA SER A 459 -12.91 -15.24 7.58
C SER A 459 -11.69 -15.35 6.64
N PRO A 460 -11.61 -14.61 5.51
CA PRO A 460 -10.40 -14.55 4.67
C PRO A 460 -9.15 -13.99 5.37
N LEU A 461 -9.30 -13.22 6.46
CA LEU A 461 -8.19 -12.65 7.24
C LEU A 461 -7.63 -13.62 8.30
N THR A 462 -8.14 -14.86 8.37
CA THR A 462 -7.63 -15.93 9.22
C THR A 462 -6.10 -16.05 9.25
N PRO A 463 -5.35 -15.92 8.13
CA PRO A 463 -3.89 -16.01 8.20
C PRO A 463 -3.22 -14.97 9.11
N TYR A 464 -3.75 -13.74 9.17
CA TYR A 464 -3.27 -12.71 10.11
C TYR A 464 -3.65 -13.03 11.55
N ALA A 465 -4.87 -13.53 11.77
CA ALA A 465 -5.34 -13.89 13.11
C ALA A 465 -4.51 -15.04 13.70
N ILE A 466 -4.15 -16.04 12.91
CA ILE A 466 -3.28 -17.14 13.36
C ILE A 466 -1.90 -16.61 13.75
N LYS A 467 -1.27 -15.79 12.89
CA LYS A 467 0.09 -15.26 13.12
C LYS A 467 0.18 -14.41 14.40
N HIS A 468 -0.87 -13.65 14.71
CA HIS A 468 -0.81 -12.63 15.76
C HIS A 468 -1.63 -12.97 17.03
N VAL A 469 -2.63 -13.82 16.91
CA VAL A 469 -3.60 -14.13 17.98
C VAL A 469 -3.62 -15.63 18.33
N GLY A 470 -3.12 -16.50 17.45
CA GLY A 470 -3.09 -17.95 17.66
C GLY A 470 -4.39 -18.68 17.32
N HIS A 471 -5.39 -17.96 16.81
CA HIS A 471 -6.70 -18.50 16.42
C HIS A 471 -7.07 -18.08 15.00
N GLY A 472 -7.75 -18.96 14.27
CA GLY A 472 -8.40 -18.57 13.01
C GLY A 472 -9.74 -17.87 13.26
N ILE A 473 -10.27 -17.18 12.23
CA ILE A 473 -11.56 -16.51 12.31
C ILE A 473 -12.61 -17.39 11.63
N GLU A 474 -13.61 -17.80 12.39
CA GLU A 474 -14.72 -18.61 11.87
C GLU A 474 -15.68 -17.71 11.08
N LYS A 475 -16.15 -16.62 11.69
CA LYS A 475 -17.01 -15.61 11.07
C LYS A 475 -16.84 -14.24 11.70
N GLY A 476 -17.37 -13.24 10.99
CA GLY A 476 -17.51 -11.87 11.47
C GLY A 476 -17.42 -10.88 10.32
N LYS A 477 -17.93 -9.66 10.56
CA LYS A 477 -17.84 -8.54 9.62
C LYS A 477 -17.00 -7.43 10.20
N PHE A 478 -16.19 -6.82 9.36
CA PHE A 478 -15.31 -5.70 9.68
C PHE A 478 -15.73 -4.46 8.91
N SER A 479 -15.86 -3.37 9.65
CA SER A 479 -15.97 -2.03 9.11
C SER A 479 -14.91 -1.15 9.77
N MET A 480 -14.36 -0.21 9.01
CA MET A 480 -13.33 0.69 9.48
C MET A 480 -13.54 2.08 8.90
N ASP A 481 -13.36 3.10 9.73
CA ASP A 481 -13.33 4.50 9.33
C ASP A 481 -12.01 5.09 9.85
N VAL A 482 -11.12 5.42 8.93
CA VAL A 482 -9.82 6.02 9.26
C VAL A 482 -9.73 7.41 8.71
N ARG A 483 -9.15 8.33 9.47
CA ARG A 483 -8.75 9.66 9.00
C ARG A 483 -7.29 9.89 9.32
N TYR A 484 -6.46 10.01 8.28
CA TYR A 484 -5.01 10.17 8.39
C TYR A 484 -4.62 11.55 7.90
N GLN A 485 -4.02 12.32 8.80
CA GLN A 485 -3.52 13.65 8.54
C GLN A 485 -2.00 13.67 8.69
N VAL A 486 -1.30 14.10 7.65
CA VAL A 486 0.14 14.34 7.65
C VAL A 486 0.40 15.82 7.42
N GLN A 487 1.00 16.44 8.43
CA GLN A 487 1.40 17.84 8.38
C GLN A 487 2.74 18.02 7.64
N PRO A 488 3.04 19.23 7.12
CA PRO A 488 4.28 19.49 6.39
C PRO A 488 5.57 19.24 7.19
N ASP A 489 5.50 19.19 8.53
CA ASP A 489 6.63 18.84 9.40
C ASP A 489 6.84 17.31 9.54
N GLY A 490 6.01 16.51 8.86
CA GLY A 490 6.00 15.05 8.90
C GLY A 490 5.22 14.45 10.07
N GLN A 491 4.51 15.25 10.88
CA GLN A 491 3.67 14.71 11.95
C GLN A 491 2.42 14.04 11.39
N LEU A 492 2.25 12.76 11.73
CA LEU A 492 1.06 11.95 11.46
C LEU A 492 0.11 12.01 12.66
N THR A 493 -1.13 12.39 12.41
CA THR A 493 -2.27 12.17 13.32
C THR A 493 -3.28 11.28 12.62
N ALA A 494 -3.63 10.16 13.24
CA ALA A 494 -4.53 9.16 12.68
C ALA A 494 -5.62 8.82 13.70
N ALA A 495 -6.87 9.00 13.30
CA ALA A 495 -8.02 8.47 14.01
C ALA A 495 -8.48 7.18 13.31
N ASN A 496 -8.61 6.09 14.06
CA ASN A 496 -9.05 4.80 13.53
C ASN A 496 -10.24 4.32 14.33
N GLN A 497 -11.42 4.34 13.73
CA GLN A 497 -12.59 3.69 14.28
C GLN A 497 -12.75 2.32 13.62
N LEU A 498 -12.79 1.29 14.45
CA LEU A 498 -12.88 -0.10 14.05
C LEU A 498 -14.17 -0.70 14.62
N VAL A 499 -15.02 -1.24 13.76
CA VAL A 499 -16.24 -1.93 14.15
C VAL A 499 -16.18 -3.38 13.69
N LEU A 500 -16.27 -4.31 14.64
CA LEU A 500 -16.35 -5.74 14.40
C LEU A 500 -17.74 -6.24 14.79
N ASN A 501 -18.41 -6.97 13.91
CA ASN A 501 -19.73 -7.55 14.17
C ASN A 501 -19.63 -9.07 14.21
N GLN A 502 -20.12 -9.68 15.29
CA GLN A 502 -20.25 -11.12 15.46
C GLN A 502 -18.93 -11.89 15.23
N LEU A 503 -17.81 -11.34 15.69
CA LEU A 503 -16.50 -11.99 15.59
C LEU A 503 -16.47 -13.28 16.43
N THR A 504 -16.20 -14.41 15.79
CA THR A 504 -15.91 -15.68 16.48
C THR A 504 -14.62 -16.29 15.97
N PHE A 505 -13.90 -16.94 16.89
CA PHE A 505 -12.61 -17.58 16.61
C PHE A 505 -12.74 -19.10 16.60
N THR A 506 -11.96 -19.75 15.75
CA THR A 506 -11.78 -21.21 15.76
C THR A 506 -11.03 -21.66 17.01
N ASP A 507 -10.81 -22.96 17.13
CA ASP A 507 -9.88 -23.51 18.12
C ASP A 507 -8.44 -23.02 17.88
N PRO A 508 -7.61 -23.00 18.94
CA PRO A 508 -6.20 -22.62 18.82
C PRO A 508 -5.49 -23.48 17.77
N VAL A 509 -4.62 -22.85 16.98
CA VAL A 509 -3.83 -23.55 15.96
C VAL A 509 -2.50 -24.00 16.58
N GLU A 510 -2.16 -25.29 16.42
CA GLU A 510 -0.90 -25.85 16.90
C GLU A 510 0.32 -25.09 16.32
N GLY A 511 1.28 -24.76 17.18
CA GLY A 511 2.50 -24.03 16.80
C GLY A 511 2.35 -22.51 16.68
N ALA A 512 1.15 -21.95 16.90
CA ALA A 512 0.95 -20.51 16.94
C ALA A 512 1.35 -19.91 18.31
N PRO A 513 1.59 -18.58 18.42
CA PRO A 513 1.96 -17.94 19.68
C PRO A 513 0.94 -18.19 20.79
N THR A 514 1.39 -18.21 22.05
CA THR A 514 0.53 -18.44 23.24
C THR A 514 -0.76 -17.64 23.13
N SER A 515 -1.89 -18.34 22.99
CA SER A 515 -3.19 -17.71 22.81
C SER A 515 -3.53 -16.88 24.05
N LEU A 516 -3.51 -15.56 23.90
CA LEU A 516 -4.26 -14.69 24.81
C LEU A 516 -5.69 -15.23 24.89
N PRO A 517 -6.40 -15.11 26.03
CA PRO A 517 -7.78 -15.58 26.14
C PRO A 517 -8.71 -14.66 25.35
N VAL A 518 -8.60 -14.74 24.02
CA VAL A 518 -9.17 -13.80 23.06
C VAL A 518 -10.67 -13.98 22.93
N ARG A 519 -11.18 -15.19 23.16
CA ARG A 519 -12.62 -15.44 23.29
C ARG A 519 -13.20 -14.67 24.48
N LEU A 520 -12.50 -14.66 25.61
CA LEU A 520 -12.88 -13.87 26.78
C LEU A 520 -12.81 -12.37 26.48
N ALA A 521 -11.73 -11.91 25.86
CA ALA A 521 -11.61 -10.50 25.49
C ALA A 521 -12.71 -10.05 24.51
N VAL A 522 -13.04 -10.86 23.49
CA VAL A 522 -14.14 -10.59 22.55
C VAL A 522 -15.48 -10.52 23.29
N ALA A 523 -15.79 -11.49 24.14
CA ALA A 523 -17.05 -11.50 24.89
C ALA A 523 -17.17 -10.30 25.85
N LEU A 524 -16.05 -9.85 26.43
CA LEU A 524 -16.00 -8.69 27.33
C LEU A 524 -16.08 -7.36 26.57
N LEU A 525 -15.53 -7.27 25.36
CA LEU A 525 -15.56 -6.05 24.54
C LEU A 525 -16.86 -5.92 23.73
N ALA A 526 -17.48 -7.03 23.33
CA ALA A 526 -18.67 -7.03 22.50
C ALA A 526 -19.92 -6.61 23.30
N ASP A 527 -20.82 -5.85 22.69
CA ASP A 527 -22.12 -5.52 23.25
C ASP A 527 -23.13 -6.68 23.15
N SER A 528 -24.39 -6.44 23.51
CA SER A 528 -25.47 -7.44 23.44
C SER A 528 -25.78 -7.93 22.02
N HIS A 529 -25.38 -7.19 20.99
CA HIS A 529 -25.55 -7.53 19.58
C HIS A 529 -24.28 -8.17 18.99
N GLY A 530 -23.24 -8.36 19.79
CA GLY A 530 -21.95 -8.90 19.33
C GLY A 530 -21.10 -7.88 18.60
N VAL A 531 -21.31 -6.57 18.83
CA VAL A 531 -20.58 -5.47 18.20
C VAL A 531 -19.44 -5.01 19.10
N ILE A 532 -18.24 -4.91 18.53
CA ILE A 532 -17.06 -4.32 19.19
C ILE A 532 -16.71 -3.05 18.43
N ASP A 533 -16.82 -1.89 19.09
CA ASP A 533 -16.42 -0.59 18.56
C ASP A 533 -15.17 -0.10 19.29
N LEU A 534 -14.06 0.05 18.56
CA LEU A 534 -12.76 0.46 19.09
C LEU A 534 -12.29 1.73 18.39
N ASN A 535 -12.00 2.75 19.19
CA ASN A 535 -11.29 3.94 18.72
C ASN A 535 -9.80 3.83 19.08
N LEU A 536 -8.94 3.78 18.07
CA LEU A 536 -7.50 3.58 18.18
C LEU A 536 -6.78 4.83 17.63
N PRO A 537 -6.62 5.89 18.44
CA PRO A 537 -5.87 7.07 18.03
C PRO A 537 -4.38 6.75 17.93
N ILE A 538 -3.74 7.23 16.86
CA ILE A 538 -2.31 7.05 16.60
C ILE A 538 -1.72 8.43 16.27
N SER A 539 -0.60 8.77 16.89
CA SER A 539 0.14 9.99 16.60
C SER A 539 1.64 9.71 16.61
N GLY A 540 2.39 10.37 15.73
CA GLY A 540 3.85 10.34 15.74
C GLY A 540 4.46 10.92 14.47
N SER A 541 5.78 11.04 14.43
CA SER A 541 6.48 11.65 13.29
C SER A 541 6.88 10.59 12.26
N LEU A 542 6.55 10.81 10.99
CA LEU A 542 7.01 9.99 9.87
C LEU A 542 8.51 10.17 9.58
N ASN A 543 9.11 11.24 10.10
CA ASN A 543 10.54 11.52 9.97
C ASN A 543 11.38 10.72 10.99
N ASP A 544 10.74 10.10 11.99
CA ASP A 544 11.41 9.23 12.94
C ASP A 544 11.62 7.83 12.33
N PRO A 545 12.86 7.38 12.07
CA PRO A 545 13.13 6.07 11.49
C PRO A 545 12.70 4.89 12.40
N GLN A 546 12.49 5.13 13.69
CA GLN A 546 11.98 4.13 14.63
C GLN A 546 10.44 4.06 14.64
N PHE A 547 9.75 5.09 14.13
CA PHE A 547 8.29 5.13 14.12
C PHE A 547 7.71 4.14 13.10
N ARG A 548 6.93 3.17 13.59
CA ARG A 548 6.21 2.18 12.79
C ARG A 548 4.78 2.06 13.28
N ILE A 549 3.81 2.15 12.36
CA ILE A 549 2.38 2.15 12.70
C ILE A 549 1.95 0.80 13.31
N ALA A 550 2.39 -0.32 12.72
CA ALA A 550 1.92 -1.65 13.13
C ALA A 550 2.20 -1.97 14.62
N PRO A 551 3.43 -1.83 15.17
CA PRO A 551 3.69 -2.06 16.60
C PRO A 551 2.83 -1.18 17.53
N VAL A 552 2.55 0.07 17.14
CA VAL A 552 1.73 1.00 17.93
C VAL A 552 0.29 0.49 18.02
N VAL A 553 -0.31 0.12 16.87
CA VAL A 553 -1.66 -0.45 16.82
C VAL A 553 -1.76 -1.72 17.67
N PHE A 554 -0.81 -2.65 17.50
CA PHE A 554 -0.80 -3.90 18.26
C PHE A 554 -0.65 -3.66 19.77
N LYS A 555 0.14 -2.68 20.20
CA LYS A 555 0.27 -2.31 21.61
C LYS A 555 -1.04 -1.78 22.19
N ILE A 556 -1.77 -0.94 21.44
CA ILE A 556 -3.06 -0.40 21.89
C ILE A 556 -4.08 -1.54 22.03
N ILE A 557 -4.25 -2.37 20.99
CA ILE A 557 -5.15 -3.52 21.01
C ILE A 557 -4.77 -4.50 22.12
N GLY A 558 -3.47 -4.82 22.25
CA GLY A 558 -2.96 -5.70 23.29
C GLY A 558 -3.21 -5.17 24.71
N ASN A 559 -3.12 -3.85 24.92
CA ASN A 559 -3.46 -3.23 26.19
C ASN A 559 -4.96 -3.28 26.49
N ILE A 560 -5.82 -3.12 25.49
CA ILE A 560 -7.28 -3.25 25.64
C ILE A 560 -7.64 -4.69 26.02
N ILE A 561 -7.10 -5.69 25.31
CA ILE A 561 -7.28 -7.11 25.60
C ILE A 561 -6.75 -7.45 26.99
N ARG A 562 -5.54 -6.99 27.34
CA ARG A 562 -4.95 -7.22 28.67
C ARG A 562 -5.86 -6.67 29.76
N LYS A 563 -6.29 -5.42 29.65
CA LYS A 563 -7.21 -4.79 30.61
C LYS A 563 -8.51 -5.57 30.75
N ALA A 564 -9.06 -6.06 29.64
CA ALA A 564 -10.27 -6.88 29.68
C ALA A 564 -10.08 -8.17 30.47
N VAL A 565 -8.93 -8.82 30.34
CA VAL A 565 -8.65 -10.10 31.01
C VAL A 565 -8.21 -9.90 32.47
N THR A 566 -7.44 -8.85 32.76
CA THR A 566 -6.94 -8.59 34.12
C THR A 566 -7.96 -7.92 35.02
N ALA A 567 -8.95 -7.21 34.45
CA ALA A 567 -9.99 -6.54 35.19
C ALA A 567 -11.38 -6.74 34.52
N PRO A 568 -11.87 -7.99 34.45
CA PRO A 568 -13.11 -8.30 33.71
C PRO A 568 -14.34 -7.65 34.34
N PHE A 569 -14.38 -7.48 35.67
CA PHE A 569 -15.52 -6.90 36.38
C PHE A 569 -15.63 -5.37 36.19
N SER A 570 -14.51 -4.65 36.14
CA SER A 570 -14.51 -3.19 35.92
C SER A 570 -15.05 -2.82 34.53
N LEU A 571 -14.85 -3.67 33.53
CA LEU A 571 -15.47 -3.52 32.20
C LEU A 571 -16.98 -3.82 32.19
N LEU A 572 -17.46 -4.68 33.10
CA LEU A 572 -18.87 -5.04 33.19
C LEU A 572 -19.72 -3.99 33.90
N THR A 573 -19.21 -3.44 35.01
CA THR A 573 -19.96 -2.48 35.84
C THR A 573 -19.68 -1.03 35.46
N GLY A 574 -18.74 -0.78 34.54
CA GLY A 574 -18.30 0.55 34.13
C GLY A 574 -17.46 1.25 35.20
N ALA A 575 -16.90 2.41 34.86
CA ALA A 575 -15.99 3.21 35.72
C ALA A 575 -16.61 3.73 37.05
N PHE A 576 -17.74 3.19 37.50
CA PHE A 576 -18.35 3.44 38.80
C PHE A 576 -17.85 2.49 39.90
N ALA A 577 -16.96 1.55 39.59
CA ALA A 577 -16.15 0.88 40.60
C ALA A 577 -15.01 1.83 41.02
N SER A 578 -15.18 2.49 42.18
CA SER A 578 -14.05 3.00 42.98
C SER A 578 -12.96 1.94 43.11
N ASP A 579 -11.70 2.34 43.35
CA ASP A 579 -10.40 1.59 43.47
C ASP A 579 -10.39 0.13 44.04
N ASP A 580 -11.52 -0.37 44.53
CA ASP A 580 -11.79 -1.76 44.89
C ASP A 580 -12.20 -2.57 43.65
N ASP A 581 -11.20 -3.08 42.92
CA ASP A 581 -11.29 -4.05 41.83
C ASP A 581 -11.74 -5.44 42.35
N LYS A 582 -12.87 -5.49 43.05
CA LYS A 582 -13.27 -6.63 43.86
C LYS A 582 -14.04 -7.63 43.03
N SER A 583 -13.28 -8.62 42.55
CA SER A 583 -13.75 -9.94 42.13
C SER A 583 -14.34 -10.75 43.30
N ASP A 584 -14.65 -10.11 44.44
CA ASP A 584 -15.16 -10.73 45.64
C ASP A 584 -16.35 -9.96 46.23
N ILE A 585 -17.36 -10.70 46.70
CA ILE A 585 -18.50 -10.14 47.44
C ILE A 585 -18.26 -10.33 48.92
N ALA A 586 -18.09 -9.25 49.67
CA ALA A 586 -17.82 -9.30 51.11
C ALA A 586 -19.07 -9.67 51.93
N PHE A 587 -18.84 -10.43 53.00
CA PHE A 587 -19.84 -10.83 53.99
C PHE A 587 -19.42 -10.40 55.39
N GLU A 588 -20.40 -10.21 56.27
CA GLU A 588 -20.13 -10.06 57.70
C GLU A 588 -19.53 -11.37 58.25
N PRO A 589 -18.54 -11.29 59.17
CA PRO A 589 -17.94 -12.47 59.78
C PRO A 589 -18.98 -13.42 60.37
N GLY A 590 -18.94 -14.69 59.96
CA GLY A 590 -19.85 -15.73 60.44
C GLY A 590 -21.28 -15.70 59.89
N ARG A 591 -21.62 -14.78 58.97
CA ARG A 591 -22.93 -14.68 58.33
C ARG A 591 -22.88 -14.97 56.83
N ALA A 592 -24.00 -15.47 56.29
CA ALA A 592 -24.19 -15.73 54.86
C ALA A 592 -25.22 -14.80 54.19
N SER A 593 -25.83 -13.86 54.92
CA SER A 593 -26.79 -12.91 54.37
C SER A 593 -26.10 -11.81 53.56
N LEU A 594 -26.68 -11.46 52.41
CA LEU A 594 -26.23 -10.33 51.60
C LEU A 594 -26.65 -9.01 52.24
N ASN A 595 -25.70 -8.09 52.44
CA ASN A 595 -25.99 -6.72 52.87
C ASN A 595 -26.44 -5.84 51.67
N ALA A 596 -26.90 -4.62 51.95
CA ALA A 596 -27.39 -3.70 50.91
C ALA A 596 -26.34 -3.37 49.84
N GLN A 597 -25.06 -3.26 50.22
CA GLN A 597 -23.97 -3.00 49.28
C GLN A 597 -23.73 -4.19 48.34
N ALA A 598 -23.71 -5.41 48.88
CA ALA A 598 -23.56 -6.64 48.11
C ALA A 598 -24.74 -6.82 47.14
N GLN A 599 -25.97 -6.54 47.58
CA GLN A 599 -27.16 -6.58 46.72
C GLN A 599 -27.07 -5.58 45.55
N SER A 600 -26.61 -4.35 45.81
CA SER A 600 -26.40 -3.32 44.78
C SER A 600 -25.33 -3.75 43.76
N ASN A 601 -24.18 -4.24 44.24
CA ASN A 601 -23.09 -4.72 43.38
C ASN A 601 -23.54 -5.91 42.51
N LEU A 602 -24.26 -6.86 43.11
CA LEU A 602 -24.78 -8.03 42.39
C LEU A 602 -25.88 -7.65 41.40
N GLN A 603 -26.68 -6.62 41.66
CA GLN A 603 -27.65 -6.11 40.70
C GLN A 603 -26.96 -5.49 39.46
N GLN A 604 -25.87 -4.74 39.66
CA GLN A 604 -25.07 -4.21 38.56
C GLN A 604 -24.42 -5.34 37.76
N LEU A 605 -23.86 -6.34 38.46
CA LEU A 605 -23.30 -7.53 37.82
C LEU A 605 -24.36 -8.29 37.01
N ALA A 606 -25.56 -8.49 37.54
CA ALA A 606 -26.66 -9.15 36.84
C ALA A 606 -27.05 -8.40 35.56
N LYS A 607 -27.16 -7.07 35.62
CA LYS A 607 -27.39 -6.24 34.42
C LYS A 607 -26.29 -6.43 33.38
N ALA A 608 -25.03 -6.44 33.80
CA ALA A 608 -23.89 -6.62 32.90
C ALA A 608 -23.78 -8.05 32.33
N MET A 609 -24.11 -9.07 33.12
CA MET A 609 -24.21 -10.45 32.63
C MET A 609 -25.34 -10.60 31.62
N ASN A 610 -26.47 -9.92 31.82
CA ASN A 610 -27.61 -9.97 30.90
C ASN A 610 -27.33 -9.23 29.58
N SER A 611 -26.51 -8.18 29.58
CA SER A 611 -26.06 -7.53 28.35
C SER A 611 -25.00 -8.32 27.57
N LYS A 612 -24.36 -9.33 28.19
CA LYS A 612 -23.30 -10.14 27.57
C LYS A 612 -23.60 -11.63 27.71
N PRO A 613 -24.44 -12.21 26.83
CA PRO A 613 -24.96 -13.58 26.97
C PRO A 613 -23.89 -14.68 26.91
N GLN A 614 -22.71 -14.40 26.32
CA GLN A 614 -21.62 -15.36 26.18
C GLN A 614 -20.86 -15.62 27.48
N LEU A 615 -21.02 -14.77 28.51
CA LEU A 615 -20.29 -14.88 29.76
C LEU A 615 -20.92 -15.91 30.71
N LYS A 616 -20.08 -16.70 31.36
CA LYS A 616 -20.41 -17.58 32.48
C LYS A 616 -19.76 -17.07 33.75
N LEU A 617 -20.43 -17.28 34.88
CA LEU A 617 -19.95 -16.89 36.20
C LEU A 617 -19.78 -18.13 37.09
N THR A 618 -18.61 -18.31 37.66
CA THR A 618 -18.34 -19.32 38.68
C THR A 618 -18.16 -18.64 40.03
N LEU A 619 -18.95 -19.06 41.01
CA LEU A 619 -18.97 -18.54 42.37
C LEU A 619 -18.22 -19.49 43.31
N VAL A 620 -17.21 -19.01 44.02
CA VAL A 620 -16.45 -19.80 44.99
C VAL A 620 -16.54 -19.13 46.35
N GLY A 621 -17.33 -19.72 47.25
CA GLY A 621 -17.47 -19.22 48.62
C GLY A 621 -16.19 -19.40 49.43
N GLN A 622 -15.88 -18.42 50.28
CA GLN A 622 -14.74 -18.44 51.17
C GLN A 622 -15.16 -18.20 52.62
N ALA A 623 -14.54 -18.94 53.53
CA ALA A 623 -14.71 -18.79 54.97
C ALA A 623 -13.36 -19.02 55.68
N ASN A 624 -13.11 -18.22 56.71
CA ASN A 624 -11.90 -18.29 57.52
C ASN A 624 -12.25 -18.54 58.99
N GLY A 625 -12.05 -19.77 59.45
CA GLY A 625 -12.37 -20.14 60.83
C GLY A 625 -11.61 -19.38 61.91
N ALA A 626 -10.42 -18.85 61.61
CA ALA A 626 -9.61 -18.12 62.59
C ALA A 626 -10.17 -16.71 62.90
N THR A 627 -10.80 -16.06 61.93
CA THR A 627 -11.32 -14.69 62.07
C THR A 627 -12.83 -14.65 62.26
N GLU A 628 -13.54 -15.75 61.94
CA GLU A 628 -15.02 -15.77 61.91
C GLU A 628 -15.68 -16.54 63.06
N ALA A 629 -14.90 -17.17 63.95
CA ALA A 629 -15.42 -18.02 65.03
C ALA A 629 -16.43 -17.30 65.96
N GLU A 630 -16.11 -16.09 66.43
CA GLU A 630 -17.03 -15.33 67.28
C GLU A 630 -18.29 -14.90 66.52
N GLY A 631 -18.13 -14.42 65.28
CA GLY A 631 -19.23 -14.00 64.43
C GLY A 631 -20.20 -15.14 64.15
N TRP A 632 -19.66 -16.34 63.86
CA TRP A 632 -20.45 -17.53 63.58
C TRP A 632 -21.25 -17.97 64.81
N LYS A 633 -20.62 -17.97 66.00
CA LYS A 633 -21.29 -18.30 67.26
C LYS A 633 -22.44 -17.32 67.57
N ARG A 634 -22.23 -16.02 67.33
CA ARG A 634 -23.28 -15.00 67.49
C ARG A 634 -24.43 -15.23 66.50
N ALA A 635 -24.12 -15.49 65.23
CA ALA A 635 -25.12 -15.78 64.21
C ALA A 635 -25.95 -17.02 64.54
N GLN A 636 -25.32 -18.08 65.06
CA GLN A 636 -26.03 -19.29 65.49
C GLN A 636 -26.91 -19.06 66.71
N LEU A 637 -26.43 -18.30 67.69
CA LEU A 637 -27.23 -17.93 68.85
C LEU A 637 -28.47 -17.12 68.44
N GLU A 638 -28.28 -16.15 67.53
CA GLU A 638 -29.36 -15.36 66.96
C GLU A 638 -30.37 -16.24 66.20
N GLN A 639 -29.90 -17.20 65.40
CA GLN A 639 -30.75 -18.16 64.70
C GLN A 639 -31.52 -19.08 65.66
N LEU A 640 -30.89 -19.54 66.75
CA LEU A 640 -31.56 -20.30 67.81
C LEU A 640 -32.65 -19.48 68.49
N MET A 641 -32.40 -18.19 68.73
CA MET A 641 -33.35 -17.26 69.35
C MET A 641 -34.52 -16.92 68.42
N ASN A 642 -34.26 -16.64 67.14
CA ASN A 642 -35.25 -16.16 66.18
C ASN A 642 -36.01 -17.30 65.48
N GLY A 643 -35.40 -18.48 65.35
CA GLY A 643 -36.00 -19.68 64.75
C GLY A 643 -35.60 -19.89 63.29
N PRO A 644 -35.96 -21.03 62.69
CA PRO A 644 -35.74 -21.26 61.26
C PRO A 644 -36.48 -20.20 60.43
N LYS A 645 -35.85 -19.70 59.36
CA LYS A 645 -36.53 -18.88 58.33
C LYS A 645 -37.53 -19.77 57.56
N ALA A 646 -38.63 -19.18 57.10
CA ALA A 646 -39.65 -19.88 56.31
C ALA A 646 -39.07 -20.42 55.00
N GLU A 647 -39.59 -21.57 54.55
CA GLU A 647 -39.15 -22.26 53.34
C GLU A 647 -39.75 -21.68 52.04
N SER A 648 -40.60 -20.65 52.11
CA SER A 648 -41.29 -20.05 50.95
C SER A 648 -41.34 -18.52 51.02
N ASP A 649 -41.12 -17.84 49.89
CA ASP A 649 -41.01 -16.38 49.77
C ASP A 649 -42.32 -15.60 50.01
N ASP A 650 -43.48 -16.26 50.02
CA ASP A 650 -44.80 -15.59 50.13
C ASP A 650 -45.35 -15.45 51.56
N GLU A 651 -44.67 -15.98 52.59
CA GLU A 651 -45.12 -15.81 53.98
C GLU A 651 -43.93 -15.58 54.91
N ALA A 652 -43.79 -14.34 55.40
CA ALA A 652 -42.82 -14.02 56.42
C ALA A 652 -43.16 -14.80 57.70
N PRO A 653 -42.24 -15.61 58.26
CA PRO A 653 -42.52 -16.29 59.51
C PRO A 653 -42.78 -15.23 60.58
N PRO A 654 -43.76 -15.41 61.49
CA PRO A 654 -43.99 -14.45 62.55
C PRO A 654 -42.72 -14.36 63.39
N GLU A 655 -42.13 -13.16 63.47
CA GLU A 655 -41.00 -12.94 64.37
C GLU A 655 -41.39 -13.42 65.77
N ARG A 656 -40.56 -14.28 66.37
CA ARG A 656 -40.79 -14.72 67.74
C ARG A 656 -40.92 -13.48 68.64
N SER A 657 -42.02 -13.41 69.37
CA SER A 657 -42.21 -12.41 70.42
C SER A 657 -41.05 -12.46 71.42
N ASP A 658 -40.78 -11.36 72.12
CA ASP A 658 -39.67 -11.29 73.10
C ASP A 658 -39.75 -12.41 74.15
N LYS A 659 -40.97 -12.82 74.51
CA LYS A 659 -41.22 -13.93 75.42
C LYS A 659 -40.78 -15.28 74.85
N GLN A 660 -40.96 -15.49 73.54
CA GLN A 660 -40.53 -16.70 72.83
C GLN A 660 -39.02 -16.71 72.58
N LYS A 661 -38.41 -15.55 72.25
CA LYS A 661 -36.95 -15.40 72.12
C LYS A 661 -36.25 -15.69 73.45
N LEU A 662 -36.79 -15.19 74.57
CA LEU A 662 -36.27 -15.46 75.91
C LEU A 662 -36.41 -16.95 76.29
N ALA A 663 -37.50 -17.61 75.90
CA ALA A 663 -37.68 -19.04 76.12
C ALA A 663 -36.66 -19.87 75.32
N ALA A 664 -36.44 -19.53 74.05
CA ALA A 664 -35.44 -20.15 73.19
C ALA A 664 -34.01 -19.95 73.73
N LEU A 665 -33.70 -18.75 74.24
CA LEU A 665 -32.42 -18.46 74.89
C LEU A 665 -32.21 -19.30 76.15
N LYS A 666 -33.23 -19.41 77.02
CA LYS A 666 -33.18 -20.28 78.21
C LYS A 666 -32.99 -21.75 77.85
N GLN A 667 -33.59 -22.21 76.74
CA GLN A 667 -33.41 -23.57 76.24
C GLN A 667 -32.00 -23.80 75.68
N ALA A 668 -31.49 -22.87 74.86
CA ALA A 668 -30.12 -22.93 74.36
C ALA A 668 -29.11 -22.95 75.52
N TYR A 669 -29.28 -22.08 76.52
CA TYR A 669 -28.44 -22.04 77.73
C TYR A 669 -28.38 -23.37 78.47
N ARG A 670 -29.52 -24.08 78.61
CA ARG A 670 -29.57 -25.42 79.24
C ARG A 670 -28.84 -26.49 78.43
N ASN A 671 -28.81 -26.35 77.11
CA ASN A 671 -28.27 -27.35 76.20
C ASN A 671 -26.76 -27.16 75.95
N THR A 672 -26.25 -25.93 76.00
CA THR A 672 -24.84 -25.63 75.69
C THR A 672 -23.97 -25.48 76.92
N VAL A 673 -24.45 -24.83 77.99
CA VAL A 673 -23.64 -24.51 79.18
C VAL A 673 -23.73 -25.65 80.20
N LYS A 674 -22.66 -26.45 80.32
CA LYS A 674 -22.60 -27.58 81.25
C LYS A 674 -22.40 -27.12 82.70
N ASP A 675 -21.54 -26.13 82.92
CA ASP A 675 -21.18 -25.59 84.24
C ASP A 675 -21.98 -24.32 84.58
N ARG A 676 -23.26 -24.53 84.94
CA ARG A 676 -24.19 -23.44 85.24
C ARG A 676 -23.90 -22.83 86.62
N PRO A 677 -23.70 -21.50 86.76
CA PRO A 677 -23.59 -20.84 88.06
C PRO A 677 -24.82 -21.11 88.94
N ARG A 678 -24.56 -21.52 90.18
CA ARG A 678 -25.57 -21.86 91.18
C ARG A 678 -25.65 -20.76 92.23
N ASN A 679 -26.85 -20.51 92.74
CA ASN A 679 -27.05 -19.61 93.88
C ASN A 679 -26.57 -20.27 95.19
N MET A 680 -26.59 -19.53 96.31
CA MET A 680 -26.13 -20.03 97.62
C MET A 680 -26.92 -21.24 98.16
N LEU A 681 -28.00 -21.66 97.48
CA LEU A 681 -28.84 -22.82 97.80
C LEU A 681 -28.59 -24.01 96.85
N GLY A 682 -27.58 -23.94 95.97
CA GLY A 682 -27.25 -25.02 95.04
C GLY A 682 -28.18 -25.14 93.82
N LEU A 683 -29.12 -24.21 93.62
CA LEU A 683 -30.03 -24.15 92.48
C LEU A 683 -29.42 -23.28 91.36
N ALA A 684 -29.73 -23.59 90.09
CA ALA A 684 -29.25 -22.79 88.96
C ALA A 684 -29.73 -21.33 89.07
N LYS A 685 -28.81 -20.37 88.97
CA LYS A 685 -29.09 -18.92 89.06
C LYS A 685 -29.93 -18.49 87.85
N ASP A 686 -31.01 -17.72 88.07
CA ASP A 686 -31.73 -17.05 86.97
C ASP A 686 -30.88 -15.85 86.55
N LEU A 687 -30.20 -15.99 85.42
CA LEU A 687 -29.24 -15.01 84.92
C LEU A 687 -29.97 -13.99 84.03
N PRO A 688 -29.53 -12.73 84.00
CA PRO A 688 -29.92 -11.78 82.96
C PRO A 688 -29.67 -12.36 81.56
N ALA A 689 -30.47 -11.92 80.57
CA ALA A 689 -30.37 -12.42 79.20
C ALA A 689 -28.95 -12.27 78.62
N GLU A 690 -28.27 -11.16 78.89
CA GLU A 690 -26.90 -10.89 78.43
C GLU A 690 -25.87 -11.87 79.02
N GLU A 691 -25.98 -12.22 80.31
CA GLU A 691 -25.08 -13.20 80.95
C GLU A 691 -25.29 -14.61 80.39
N MET A 692 -26.54 -15.00 80.10
CA MET A 692 -26.84 -16.27 79.43
C MET A 692 -26.23 -16.33 78.04
N GLN A 693 -26.34 -15.26 77.26
CA GLN A 693 -25.75 -15.18 75.91
C GLN A 693 -24.23 -15.31 75.95
N ALA A 694 -23.56 -14.59 76.86
CA ALA A 694 -22.10 -14.65 77.01
C ALA A 694 -21.60 -16.07 77.33
N LEU A 695 -22.27 -16.79 78.24
CA LEU A 695 -21.91 -18.17 78.60
C LEU A 695 -22.19 -19.15 77.46
N ILE A 696 -23.29 -18.97 76.72
CA ILE A 696 -23.58 -19.80 75.53
C ILE A 696 -22.47 -19.62 74.49
N LEU A 697 -22.09 -18.38 74.17
CA LEU A 697 -21.04 -18.11 73.18
C LEU A 697 -19.69 -18.70 73.59
N ARG A 698 -19.34 -18.64 74.88
CA ARG A 698 -18.10 -19.24 75.41
C ARG A 698 -18.06 -20.75 75.16
N ASP A 699 -19.12 -21.46 75.53
CA ASP A 699 -19.15 -22.93 75.55
C ASP A 699 -19.67 -23.56 74.24
N MET A 700 -20.12 -22.77 73.28
CA MET A 700 -20.61 -23.26 71.98
C MET A 700 -19.49 -23.98 71.19
N VAL A 701 -19.76 -25.21 70.78
CA VAL A 701 -18.88 -26.05 69.97
C VAL A 701 -19.08 -25.74 68.49
N ILE A 702 -17.99 -25.47 67.77
CA ILE A 702 -18.02 -25.25 66.32
C ILE A 702 -17.80 -26.61 65.62
N PRO A 703 -18.73 -27.10 64.79
CA PRO A 703 -18.56 -28.36 64.08
C PRO A 703 -17.48 -28.25 62.99
N ALA A 704 -16.86 -29.38 62.63
CA ALA A 704 -15.82 -29.41 61.60
C ALA A 704 -16.31 -28.95 60.21
N THR A 705 -17.61 -29.08 59.93
CA THR A 705 -18.23 -28.64 58.66
C THR A 705 -18.62 -27.16 58.65
N ALA A 706 -18.48 -26.43 59.76
CA ALA A 706 -18.96 -25.05 59.88
C ALA A 706 -18.46 -24.12 58.76
N TRP A 707 -17.20 -24.23 58.36
CA TRP A 707 -16.60 -23.36 57.34
C TRP A 707 -16.98 -23.76 55.91
N PRO A 708 -16.89 -25.04 55.51
CA PRO A 708 -17.45 -25.49 54.23
C PRO A 708 -18.92 -25.15 54.07
N ASP A 709 -19.75 -25.37 55.10
CA ASP A 709 -21.19 -25.10 55.06
C ASP A 709 -21.45 -23.60 54.93
N LEU A 710 -20.72 -22.76 55.67
CA LEU A 710 -20.82 -21.30 55.57
C LEU A 710 -20.39 -20.78 54.19
N ALA A 711 -19.28 -21.30 53.64
CA ALA A 711 -18.81 -20.95 52.31
C ALA A 711 -19.83 -21.35 51.22
N ALA A 712 -20.38 -22.57 51.31
CA ALA A 712 -21.42 -23.04 50.41
C ALA A 712 -22.69 -22.19 50.49
N ALA A 713 -23.16 -21.89 51.71
CA ALA A 713 -24.34 -21.05 51.93
C ALA A 713 -24.16 -19.64 51.36
N ARG A 714 -22.97 -19.04 51.47
CA ARG A 714 -22.67 -17.73 50.85
C ARG A 714 -22.75 -17.79 49.33
N ALA A 715 -22.10 -18.77 48.71
CA ALA A 715 -22.11 -18.91 47.26
C ALA A 715 -23.52 -19.20 46.72
N GLN A 716 -24.32 -20.00 47.43
CA GLN A 716 -25.73 -20.24 47.13
C GLN A 716 -26.55 -18.95 47.22
N ASN A 717 -26.42 -18.18 48.31
CA ASN A 717 -27.16 -16.92 48.45
C ASN A 717 -26.82 -15.90 47.36
N VAL A 718 -25.55 -15.82 46.93
CA VAL A 718 -25.15 -15.00 45.78
C VAL A 718 -25.80 -15.50 44.49
N ARG A 719 -25.75 -16.81 44.23
CA ARG A 719 -26.36 -17.42 43.04
C ARG A 719 -27.85 -17.11 43.00
N ASP A 720 -28.58 -17.46 44.06
CA ASP A 720 -30.03 -17.36 44.13
C ASP A 720 -30.45 -15.89 43.97
N TYR A 721 -29.70 -14.95 44.56
CA TYR A 721 -29.91 -13.52 44.29
C TYR A 721 -29.72 -13.15 42.81
N LEU A 722 -28.64 -13.58 42.15
CA LEU A 722 -28.44 -13.33 40.71
C LEU A 722 -29.58 -13.92 39.85
N LEU A 723 -30.11 -15.09 40.22
CA LEU A 723 -31.26 -15.71 39.54
C LEU A 723 -32.53 -14.87 39.71
N THR A 724 -32.80 -14.33 40.90
CA THR A 724 -33.94 -13.40 41.11
C THR A 724 -33.78 -12.09 40.33
N GLN A 725 -32.54 -11.67 40.03
CA GLN A 725 -32.26 -10.54 39.12
C GLN A 725 -32.35 -10.91 37.63
N GLY A 726 -32.75 -12.13 37.29
CA GLY A 726 -33.01 -12.58 35.92
C GLY A 726 -31.77 -13.07 35.16
N VAL A 727 -30.68 -13.42 35.84
CA VAL A 727 -29.55 -14.12 35.20
C VAL A 727 -29.94 -15.57 34.94
N ASP A 728 -29.65 -16.07 33.73
CA ASP A 728 -29.94 -17.45 33.33
C ASP A 728 -29.25 -18.48 34.27
N PRO A 729 -30.00 -19.44 34.85
CA PRO A 729 -29.44 -20.53 35.66
C PRO A 729 -28.32 -21.32 34.98
N GLY A 730 -28.37 -21.50 33.65
CA GLY A 730 -27.34 -22.20 32.88
C GLY A 730 -26.00 -21.46 32.78
N ARG A 731 -25.91 -20.23 33.32
CA ARG A 731 -24.74 -19.36 33.25
C ARG A 731 -24.06 -19.12 34.60
N VAL A 732 -24.65 -19.56 35.71
CA VAL A 732 -24.10 -19.36 37.06
C VAL A 732 -23.79 -20.71 37.71
N PHE A 733 -22.50 -20.94 37.99
CA PHE A 733 -21.98 -22.20 38.51
C PHE A 733 -21.44 -22.00 39.93
N LEU A 734 -21.61 -23.01 40.78
CA LEU A 734 -20.95 -23.07 42.09
C LEU A 734 -19.66 -23.88 41.94
N GLY A 735 -18.52 -23.29 42.33
CA GLY A 735 -17.22 -23.96 42.32
C GLY A 735 -16.88 -24.58 43.68
N ASN A 736 -16.03 -25.61 43.66
CA ASN A 736 -15.56 -26.25 44.89
C ASN A 736 -14.51 -25.37 45.59
N ALA A 737 -14.69 -25.19 46.89
CA ALA A 737 -13.76 -24.48 47.77
C ALA A 737 -12.54 -25.37 48.14
N GLU A 738 -11.79 -25.88 47.16
CA GLU A 738 -10.55 -26.60 47.45
C GLU A 738 -9.39 -25.62 47.66
N THR A 739 -9.08 -25.37 48.93
CA THR A 739 -7.74 -25.08 49.50
C THR A 739 -6.71 -24.43 48.57
N LYS A 740 -6.99 -23.23 48.05
CA LYS A 740 -5.95 -22.34 47.50
C LYS A 740 -6.01 -20.88 47.95
N ALA A 741 -6.86 -20.58 48.93
CA ALA A 741 -6.71 -19.40 49.78
C ALA A 741 -6.84 -19.85 51.24
N ALA A 742 -5.73 -20.30 51.83
CA ALA A 742 -5.70 -20.83 53.19
C ALA A 742 -5.96 -19.76 54.29
N ASN A 743 -6.31 -18.52 53.94
CA ASN A 743 -6.70 -17.44 54.86
C ASN A 743 -7.06 -16.19 54.04
N PRO A 744 -8.26 -16.03 53.47
CA PRO A 744 -8.69 -14.71 53.01
C PRO A 744 -8.76 -13.77 54.22
N ALA A 745 -8.29 -12.53 54.05
CA ALA A 745 -8.31 -11.51 55.11
C ALA A 745 -9.75 -11.11 55.50
N THR A 746 -10.69 -11.26 54.58
CA THR A 746 -12.10 -10.92 54.74
C THR A 746 -13.01 -12.06 54.27
N PRO A 747 -14.16 -12.30 54.92
CA PRO A 747 -15.14 -13.28 54.46
C PRO A 747 -15.77 -12.85 53.13
N SER A 748 -15.70 -13.69 52.10
CA SER A 748 -16.20 -13.31 50.77
C SER A 748 -16.64 -14.48 49.88
N VAL A 749 -17.24 -14.16 48.73
CA VAL A 749 -17.45 -15.07 47.60
C VAL A 749 -16.64 -14.56 46.43
N LEU A 750 -15.68 -15.35 45.95
CA LEU A 750 -14.94 -15.05 44.73
C LEU A 750 -15.80 -15.29 43.49
N LEU A 751 -15.70 -14.37 42.55
CA LEU A 751 -16.39 -14.35 41.28
C LEU A 751 -15.36 -14.60 40.18
N ASN A 752 -15.58 -15.62 39.34
CA ASN A 752 -14.72 -15.91 38.20
C ASN A 752 -15.53 -15.91 36.90
N ILE A 753 -15.08 -15.16 35.89
CA ILE A 753 -15.76 -15.02 34.60
C ILE A 753 -15.04 -15.85 33.54
N SER A 754 -15.81 -16.59 32.75
CA SER A 754 -15.31 -17.36 31.60
C SER A 754 -16.25 -17.29 30.40
N VAL A 755 -15.81 -17.84 29.27
CA VAL A 755 -16.57 -17.95 28.01
C VAL A 755 -16.54 -19.40 27.55
N GLN A 756 -17.54 -19.82 26.78
CA GLN A 756 -17.57 -21.13 26.13
C GLN A 756 -16.47 -21.33 25.10
#